data_AF-A0A6P8Z3J3-F1
#
_entry.id   AF-A0A6P8Z3J3-F1
#
_cell.length_a   1.000
_cell.length_b   1.000
_cell.length_c   1.000
_cell.angle_alpha   90.00
_cell.angle_beta   90.00
_cell.angle_gamma   90.00
#
_symmetry.space_group_name_H-M   'P 1'
#
loop_
_entity.id
_entity.type
_entity.pdbx_description
1 polymer ?
#
loop_
_entity_poly.entity_id
_entity_poly.type
_entity_poly.pdbx_seq_one_letter_code
_entity_poly.pdbx_strand_id
1 'polypeptide(L)'
;MKAQLVVLAAALALAACAATKPKPAVVNPNKGQLAAPHRLGADNVNVAGADLLYLFDRPPEPVFTLRGVNRDVAYDVPEQYLPERYKQVAAAIAATARQNGVRLIPVPYVDLTEYEAAFADVEVALPYRDKKYSRAAPPHITIAVRFEHFFRNTTSNGELLARAVWARLRYHPEVVLDGLRANLVRKSGAQQGVQMPEVTQYHPEMFIDDKWFSKVEEEMYIVPDGQRVVIPVLRNETQTDTAEGKIWYWLEDTHLNVFHWRWHINYPPGYDDDEYVDRDRRGELFVYFHRQMLGRLNAERFANGAPRLLPLEYKEPVAEAFFPHMLDLHQRIGYPARQANTSLLPQETSIAQLDTWHDRYRQVLDQGYFVTPEGNQIELVGIKGLDTVANALEANALLSPNLDFYGTIHNQLHGVMGNAHDPLSQNFEPISTMSVLLTVRDIGFYRLHLHMDDLYEEYKTKYLQPYEKNELTWDYVTVTGVSVTSDVTKTVNELHTFWQESDLDLSLGLAYTPTGRVYGRFRHLQHERFTYQIQVTNTDLQERSGLVRLFLLMVSDENGHDLDLSFVQRFAIEMDRFEVALAPGENNIVRESTATPVTLDQDAIYSTQSTLFNARRVNQCRCGWPQTLLIPRGNETGITYKLFAMVTDYSQDRAPASADEICHDGWSFCGVPGSTYYPDKRAMGYPFDRAFPAGTTLDSFLTQSMAVQDIVIKFDDSRVDPPSALLPGAISTSWMP
;
A
#
# COMPACT_ATOMS: atom_id res chain seq x y z
N MET A 1 74.37 -6.70 9.85
CA MET A 1 73.90 -6.88 11.25
C MET A 1 73.41 -5.51 11.72
N LYS A 2 72.17 -5.38 12.22
CA LYS A 2 71.35 -4.14 12.36
C LYS A 2 70.43 -3.78 11.17
N ALA A 3 69.64 -4.74 10.72
CA ALA A 3 68.37 -4.47 10.02
C ALA A 3 67.22 -5.40 10.49
N GLN A 4 67.41 -6.13 11.59
CA GLN A 4 66.43 -7.11 12.11
C GLN A 4 65.96 -6.84 13.55
N LEU A 5 66.25 -5.66 14.12
CA LEU A 5 65.81 -5.31 15.49
C LEU A 5 64.83 -4.14 15.58
N VAL A 6 64.44 -3.51 14.47
CA VAL A 6 63.44 -2.42 14.47
C VAL A 6 62.04 -2.94 14.07
N VAL A 7 61.96 -4.14 13.48
CA VAL A 7 60.70 -4.75 13.05
C VAL A 7 59.97 -5.48 14.20
N LEU A 8 60.64 -5.80 15.31
CA LEU A 8 60.02 -6.54 16.42
C LEU A 8 59.43 -5.66 17.54
N ALA A 9 59.76 -4.37 17.61
CA ALA A 9 59.25 -3.47 18.64
C ALA A 9 57.96 -2.72 18.23
N ALA A 10 57.72 -2.54 16.92
CA ALA A 10 56.47 -1.95 16.42
C ALA A 10 55.32 -2.98 16.34
N ALA A 11 55.64 -4.28 16.34
CA ALA A 11 54.65 -5.36 16.23
C ALA A 11 53.99 -5.75 17.58
N LEU A 12 54.49 -5.28 18.72
CA LEU A 12 53.90 -5.58 20.05
C LEU A 12 53.10 -4.44 20.68
N ALA A 13 53.11 -3.23 20.11
CA ALA A 13 52.28 -2.12 20.58
C ALA A 13 50.93 -1.99 19.83
N LEU A 14 50.77 -2.64 18.67
CA LEU A 14 49.53 -2.64 17.89
C LEU A 14 48.56 -3.80 18.23
N ALA A 15 48.93 -4.72 19.12
CA ALA A 15 48.12 -5.88 19.48
C ALA A 15 47.34 -5.73 20.83
N ALA A 16 47.35 -4.57 21.47
CA ALA A 16 46.74 -4.36 22.81
C ALA A 16 45.71 -3.21 22.90
N CYS A 17 45.24 -2.67 21.78
CA CYS A 17 44.12 -1.70 21.74
C CYS A 17 42.99 -2.16 20.79
N ALA A 18 42.76 -3.47 20.73
CA ALA A 18 41.65 -4.08 20.04
C ALA A 18 40.76 -4.82 21.05
N ALA A 19 40.10 -4.08 21.94
CA ALA A 19 39.01 -4.59 22.75
C ALA A 19 38.09 -3.42 23.12
N THR A 20 36.78 -3.60 22.88
CA THR A 20 35.67 -2.69 23.19
C THR A 20 35.47 -1.50 22.23
N LYS A 21 35.16 -1.79 20.96
CA LYS A 21 34.20 -0.93 20.24
C LYS A 21 32.85 -1.02 20.98
N PRO A 22 32.14 0.10 21.24
CA PRO A 22 30.80 0.01 21.78
C PRO A 22 29.95 -0.74 20.77
N LYS A 23 29.30 -1.83 21.20
CA LYS A 23 28.22 -2.44 20.42
C LYS A 23 27.25 -1.31 20.02
N PRO A 24 26.72 -1.26 18.78
CA PRO A 24 25.52 -0.48 18.55
C PRO A 24 24.51 -0.98 19.56
N ALA A 25 23.93 -0.07 20.34
CA ALA A 25 22.91 -0.42 21.30
C ALA A 25 21.77 -1.08 20.50
N VAL A 26 21.63 -2.39 20.64
CA VAL A 26 20.39 -3.08 20.34
C VAL A 26 19.40 -2.48 21.33
N VAL A 27 18.66 -1.47 20.88
CA VAL A 27 17.52 -0.95 21.61
C VAL A 27 16.48 -2.04 21.54
N ASN A 28 16.48 -2.90 22.55
CA ASN A 28 15.42 -3.87 22.76
C ASN A 28 14.12 -3.09 23.02
N PRO A 29 13.16 -3.05 22.10
CA PRO A 29 11.94 -2.25 22.27
C PRO A 29 11.03 -2.82 23.37
N ASN A 30 11.27 -4.06 23.81
CA ASN A 30 10.53 -4.69 24.89
C ASN A 30 11.00 -4.30 26.30
N LYS A 31 11.97 -3.38 26.45
CA LYS A 31 12.29 -2.71 27.73
C LYS A 31 11.96 -1.23 27.66
N GLY A 32 10.66 -0.94 27.61
CA GLY A 32 10.18 0.44 27.54
C GLY A 32 8.75 0.63 28.04
N GLN A 33 8.30 -0.10 29.07
CA GLN A 33 7.18 0.41 29.87
C GLN A 33 7.70 1.58 30.71
N LEU A 34 7.82 2.75 30.07
CA LEU A 34 7.97 4.02 30.77
C LEU A 34 6.77 4.19 31.70
N ALA A 35 7.04 4.63 32.94
CA ALA A 35 5.99 4.83 33.94
C ALA A 35 4.96 5.84 33.43
N ALA A 36 3.69 5.65 33.79
CA ALA A 36 2.65 6.61 33.39
C ALA A 36 2.97 8.00 33.98
N PRO A 37 2.94 9.09 33.18
CA PRO A 37 3.28 10.42 33.66
C PRO A 37 2.32 10.90 34.77
N HIS A 38 2.76 11.85 35.58
CA HIS A 38 1.98 12.41 36.68
C HIS A 38 0.66 13.03 36.16
N ARG A 39 -0.46 12.39 36.50
CA ARG A 39 -1.82 12.65 35.98
C ARG A 39 -2.51 13.79 36.74
N LEU A 40 -2.26 15.05 36.37
CA LEU A 40 -3.08 16.15 36.87
C LEU A 40 -4.18 16.49 35.84
N GLY A 41 -5.38 15.97 36.06
CA GLY A 41 -6.62 16.50 35.45
C GLY A 41 -6.98 16.06 34.02
N ALA A 42 -6.14 15.30 33.32
CA ALA A 42 -6.42 14.85 31.95
C ALA A 42 -7.70 13.99 31.81
N ASP A 43 -8.02 13.19 32.82
CA ASP A 43 -9.22 12.34 32.85
C ASP A 43 -10.52 13.13 33.08
N ASN A 44 -10.43 14.39 33.52
CA ASN A 44 -11.59 15.26 33.79
C ASN A 44 -11.97 16.17 32.60
N VAL A 45 -11.22 16.11 31.49
CA VAL A 45 -11.46 16.94 30.30
C VAL A 45 -12.31 16.16 29.30
N ASN A 46 -13.50 16.68 28.99
CA ASN A 46 -14.43 16.03 28.05
C ASN A 46 -13.99 16.25 26.58
N VAL A 47 -13.12 15.36 26.08
CA VAL A 47 -12.69 15.30 24.68
C VAL A 47 -13.44 14.18 23.97
N ALA A 48 -14.24 14.51 22.96
CA ALA A 48 -14.95 13.53 22.15
C ALA A 48 -13.96 12.82 21.20
N GLY A 49 -14.27 11.59 20.77
CA GLY A 49 -13.43 10.90 19.79
C GLY A 49 -13.29 11.70 18.48
N ALA A 50 -14.36 12.36 18.05
CA ALA A 50 -14.35 13.21 16.87
C ALA A 50 -13.44 14.44 16.99
N ASP A 51 -13.22 14.96 18.20
CA ASP A 51 -12.33 16.09 18.44
C ASP A 51 -10.87 15.73 18.07
N LEU A 52 -10.50 14.44 18.05
CA LEU A 52 -9.18 13.98 17.65
C LEU A 52 -8.98 14.03 16.12
N LEU A 53 -10.05 14.01 15.33
CA LEU A 53 -9.94 14.03 13.86
C LEU A 53 -9.40 15.36 13.32
N TYR A 54 -9.63 16.46 14.03
CA TYR A 54 -9.06 17.76 13.63
C TYR A 54 -7.53 17.79 13.72
N LEU A 55 -6.87 16.79 14.32
CA LEU A 55 -5.41 16.67 14.26
C LEU A 55 -4.90 16.37 12.85
N PHE A 56 -5.71 15.71 12.02
CA PHE A 56 -5.44 15.41 10.60
C PHE A 56 -5.73 16.60 9.68
N ASP A 57 -6.45 17.61 10.15
CA ASP A 57 -6.70 18.83 9.38
C ASP A 57 -5.40 19.61 9.16
N ARG A 58 -5.15 19.97 7.90
CA ARG A 58 -4.02 20.78 7.41
C ARG A 58 -2.71 20.41 8.10
N PRO A 59 -2.12 19.24 7.78
CA PRO A 59 -0.91 18.77 8.45
C PRO A 59 0.25 19.78 8.52
N PRO A 60 0.52 20.63 7.50
CA PRO A 60 1.57 21.64 7.58
C PRO A 60 1.32 22.82 8.54
N GLU A 61 0.08 23.01 9.02
CA GLU A 61 -0.27 24.07 9.97
C GLU A 61 -0.01 23.65 11.43
N PRO A 62 0.58 24.54 12.28
CA PRO A 62 0.68 24.28 13.71
C PRO A 62 -0.68 24.05 14.34
N VAL A 63 -0.79 23.05 15.22
CA VAL A 63 -2.08 22.59 15.79
C VAL A 63 -2.91 23.67 16.52
N PHE A 64 -2.28 24.78 16.93
CA PHE A 64 -2.96 25.91 17.58
C PHE A 64 -3.67 26.87 16.60
N THR A 65 -3.57 26.67 15.27
CA THR A 65 -4.40 27.42 14.30
C THR A 65 -5.83 26.86 14.25
N LEU A 66 -6.76 27.63 13.68
CA LEU A 66 -8.16 27.22 13.57
C LEU A 66 -8.32 26.02 12.62
N ARG A 67 -9.26 25.14 12.93
CA ARG A 67 -9.49 23.83 12.32
C ARG A 67 -10.91 23.70 11.75
N GLY A 68 -11.10 22.69 10.91
CA GLY A 68 -12.34 22.42 10.19
C GLY A 68 -12.45 23.19 8.88
N VAL A 69 -13.48 22.86 8.09
CA VAL A 69 -13.76 23.52 6.80
C VAL A 69 -14.05 25.02 7.00
N ASN A 70 -14.75 25.36 8.08
CA ASN A 70 -15.14 26.73 8.43
C ASN A 70 -14.09 27.49 9.25
N ARG A 71 -12.96 26.83 9.62
CA ARG A 71 -11.96 27.37 10.56
C ARG A 71 -12.59 27.91 11.85
N ASP A 72 -13.48 27.15 12.46
CA ASP A 72 -14.25 27.50 13.65
C ASP A 72 -14.02 26.54 14.83
N VAL A 73 -13.13 25.58 14.68
CA VAL A 73 -12.68 24.68 15.75
C VAL A 73 -11.30 25.10 16.21
N ALA A 74 -11.04 25.11 17.52
CA ALA A 74 -9.74 25.52 18.06
C ALA A 74 -9.31 24.63 19.22
N TYR A 75 -8.03 24.26 19.25
CA TYR A 75 -7.41 23.64 20.42
C TYR A 75 -6.88 24.72 21.38
N ASP A 76 -7.30 24.71 22.64
CA ASP A 76 -6.73 25.58 23.68
C ASP A 76 -5.41 24.96 24.18
N VAL A 77 -4.32 25.24 23.46
CA VAL A 77 -3.00 24.63 23.67
C VAL A 77 -2.26 25.29 24.85
N PRO A 78 -1.78 24.51 25.84
CA PRO A 78 -0.95 25.02 26.92
C PRO A 78 0.33 25.68 26.42
N GLU A 79 0.75 26.77 27.06
CA GLU A 79 1.98 27.50 26.70
C GLU A 79 3.23 26.60 26.72
N GLN A 80 3.26 25.61 27.61
CA GLN A 80 4.35 24.64 27.74
C GLN A 80 4.53 23.76 26.49
N TYR A 81 3.47 23.58 25.70
CA TYR A 81 3.53 22.78 24.47
C TYR A 81 3.94 23.61 23.27
N LEU A 82 3.83 24.94 23.34
CA LEU A 82 4.20 25.82 22.24
C LEU A 82 5.71 25.73 21.95
N PRO A 83 6.10 25.64 20.68
CA PRO A 83 7.49 25.80 20.28
C PRO A 83 8.05 27.14 20.76
N GLU A 84 9.35 27.19 21.04
CA GLU A 84 10.01 28.35 21.65
C GLU A 84 9.70 29.68 20.91
N ARG A 85 9.68 29.63 19.58
CA ARG A 85 9.30 30.75 18.70
C ARG A 85 7.95 31.39 19.07
N TYR A 86 6.99 30.60 19.53
CA TYR A 86 5.61 31.03 19.75
C TYR A 86 5.30 31.37 21.22
N LYS A 87 6.19 31.04 22.17
CA LYS A 87 5.97 31.36 23.60
C LYS A 87 5.84 32.87 23.85
N GLN A 88 6.62 33.69 23.13
CA GLN A 88 6.55 35.15 23.24
C GLN A 88 5.18 35.74 22.86
N VAL A 89 4.39 35.01 22.08
CA VAL A 89 3.05 35.41 21.61
C VAL A 89 1.96 34.44 22.10
N ALA A 90 2.24 33.62 23.12
CA ALA A 90 1.33 32.61 23.64
C ALA A 90 -0.05 33.18 24.01
N ALA A 91 -0.07 34.35 24.66
CA ALA A 91 -1.30 35.03 25.03
C ALA A 91 -2.17 35.40 23.82
N ALA A 92 -1.54 35.83 22.71
CA ALA A 92 -2.26 36.18 21.48
C ALA A 92 -2.79 34.94 20.76
N ILE A 93 -2.02 33.84 20.75
CA ILE A 93 -2.47 32.55 20.20
C ILE A 93 -3.69 32.04 20.99
N ALA A 94 -3.61 32.02 22.32
CA ALA A 94 -4.73 31.60 23.17
C ALA A 94 -5.96 32.51 23.02
N ALA A 95 -5.77 33.83 22.91
CA ALA A 95 -6.86 34.76 22.66
C ALA A 95 -7.54 34.49 21.31
N THR A 96 -6.75 34.24 20.25
CA THR A 96 -7.26 33.92 18.91
C THR A 96 -8.11 32.65 18.93
N ALA A 97 -7.61 31.58 19.57
CA ALA A 97 -8.34 30.33 19.71
C ALA A 97 -9.68 30.51 20.44
N ARG A 98 -9.68 31.25 21.56
CA ARG A 98 -10.88 31.47 22.39
C ARG A 98 -11.90 32.44 21.77
N GLN A 99 -11.45 33.39 20.96
CA GLN A 99 -12.34 34.37 20.30
C GLN A 99 -12.99 33.82 19.03
N ASN A 100 -12.24 33.03 18.25
CA ASN A 100 -12.67 32.60 16.92
C ASN A 100 -13.13 31.13 16.87
N GLY A 101 -12.76 30.30 17.85
CA GLY A 101 -13.23 28.92 17.95
C GLY A 101 -14.66 28.85 18.48
N VAL A 102 -15.62 28.57 17.60
CA VAL A 102 -16.99 28.19 17.98
C VAL A 102 -16.96 26.90 18.82
N ARG A 103 -16.15 25.92 18.41
CA ARG A 103 -15.83 24.72 19.20
C ARG A 103 -14.42 24.84 19.76
N LEU A 104 -14.33 25.26 21.01
CA LEU A 104 -13.07 25.27 21.77
C LEU A 104 -12.83 23.91 22.45
N ILE A 105 -11.76 23.23 22.07
CA ILE A 105 -11.35 21.93 22.59
C ILE A 105 -10.21 22.15 23.60
N PRO A 106 -10.45 21.98 24.91
CA PRO A 106 -9.40 22.11 25.91
C PRO A 106 -8.35 21.00 25.77
N VAL A 107 -7.07 21.37 25.66
CA VAL A 107 -5.95 20.41 25.69
C VAL A 107 -5.38 20.36 27.11
N PRO A 108 -5.47 19.23 27.82
CA PRO A 108 -4.91 19.13 29.16
C PRO A 108 -3.38 19.21 29.10
N TYR A 109 -2.78 19.83 30.11
CA TYR A 109 -1.34 19.77 30.31
C TYR A 109 -0.97 18.43 30.94
N VAL A 110 -0.14 17.66 30.25
CA VAL A 110 0.56 16.48 30.76
C VAL A 110 2.05 16.78 30.70
N ASP A 111 2.77 16.50 31.79
CA ASP A 111 4.23 16.61 31.80
C ASP A 111 4.82 15.47 30.95
N LEU A 112 5.42 15.83 29.82
CA LEU A 112 6.00 14.92 28.83
C LEU A 112 7.52 15.07 28.72
N THR A 113 8.16 15.69 29.72
CA THR A 113 9.62 15.96 29.72
C THR A 113 10.44 14.68 29.54
N GLU A 114 10.00 13.55 30.11
CA GLU A 114 10.66 12.24 29.92
C GLU A 114 10.65 11.77 28.46
N TYR A 115 9.58 12.10 27.71
CA TYR A 115 9.44 11.75 26.30
C TYR A 115 10.25 12.67 25.39
N GLU A 116 10.50 13.93 25.78
CA GLU A 116 11.40 14.83 25.05
C GLU A 116 12.80 14.21 24.93
N ALA A 117 13.32 13.63 26.01
CA ALA A 117 14.59 12.90 25.97
C ALA A 117 14.49 11.61 25.14
N ALA A 118 13.38 10.86 25.25
CA ALA A 118 13.19 9.59 24.56
C ALA A 118 12.96 9.71 23.04
N PHE A 119 12.60 10.90 22.54
CA PHE A 119 12.35 11.19 21.12
C PHE A 119 13.37 12.17 20.52
N ALA A 120 14.46 12.49 21.22
CA ALA A 120 15.48 13.43 20.73
C ALA A 120 16.14 12.97 19.42
N ASP A 121 16.26 11.65 19.21
CA ASP A 121 16.78 11.07 17.98
C ASP A 121 15.85 11.28 16.78
N VAL A 122 14.54 11.35 17.02
CA VAL A 122 13.51 11.56 15.98
C VAL A 122 13.63 12.97 15.38
N GLU A 123 13.94 13.98 16.19
CA GLU A 123 14.13 15.35 15.70
C GLU A 123 15.32 15.47 14.75
N VAL A 124 16.35 14.64 14.94
CA VAL A 124 17.53 14.57 14.04
C VAL A 124 17.22 13.76 12.78
N ALA A 125 16.49 12.65 12.93
CA ALA A 125 16.14 11.76 11.84
C ALA A 125 15.12 12.40 10.87
N LEU A 126 14.08 13.03 11.42
CA LEU A 126 12.97 13.67 10.71
C LEU A 126 12.63 15.03 11.34
N PRO A 127 13.46 16.07 11.11
CA PRO A 127 13.19 17.41 11.62
C PRO A 127 11.85 17.94 11.10
N TYR A 128 11.20 18.81 11.88
CA TYR A 128 9.81 19.24 11.66
C TYR A 128 9.49 19.67 10.24
N ARG A 129 10.42 20.23 9.43
CA ARG A 129 10.20 20.75 8.06
C ARG A 129 11.37 20.54 7.09
N ASP A 130 12.36 19.73 7.43
CA ASP A 130 13.65 19.71 6.70
C ASP A 130 13.90 18.40 5.94
N LYS A 131 13.20 17.32 6.31
CA LYS A 131 13.35 16.02 5.65
C LYS A 131 12.00 15.41 5.31
N LYS A 132 12.01 14.56 4.29
CA LYS A 132 10.83 13.86 3.81
C LYS A 132 10.64 12.56 4.58
N TYR A 133 9.43 12.35 5.05
CA TYR A 133 9.03 11.08 5.61
C TYR A 133 8.79 10.05 4.49
N SER A 134 9.11 8.79 4.76
CA SER A 134 8.96 7.70 3.78
C SER A 134 8.69 6.39 4.50
N ARG A 135 7.62 5.69 4.11
CA ARG A 135 7.41 4.29 4.53
C ARG A 135 8.26 3.28 3.76
N ALA A 136 8.94 3.66 2.68
CA ALA A 136 9.93 2.79 2.04
C ALA A 136 11.29 2.83 2.75
N ALA A 137 11.47 3.74 3.72
CA ALA A 137 12.65 3.82 4.57
C ALA A 137 12.36 3.10 5.90
N PRO A 138 12.90 1.90 6.13
CA PRO A 138 12.62 1.13 7.34
C PRO A 138 12.89 1.90 8.66
N PRO A 139 13.94 2.75 8.79
CA PRO A 139 14.12 3.58 9.99
C PRO A 139 12.96 4.55 10.29
N HIS A 140 12.32 5.09 9.25
CA HIS A 140 11.17 5.99 9.42
C HIS A 140 9.91 5.23 9.87
N ILE A 141 9.72 3.98 9.45
CA ILE A 141 8.63 3.12 9.94
C ILE A 141 8.81 2.86 11.44
N THR A 142 10.03 2.55 11.90
CA THR A 142 10.30 2.37 13.33
C THR A 142 9.88 3.59 14.15
N ILE A 143 10.09 4.80 13.62
CA ILE A 143 9.62 6.05 14.25
C ILE A 143 8.09 6.12 14.28
N ALA A 144 7.40 5.75 13.20
CA ALA A 144 5.94 5.73 13.16
C ALA A 144 5.34 4.74 14.18
N VAL A 145 5.93 3.55 14.31
CA VAL A 145 5.53 2.55 15.33
C VAL A 145 5.79 3.06 16.74
N ARG A 146 6.91 3.75 16.99
CA ARG A 146 7.17 4.42 18.29
C ARG A 146 6.11 5.46 18.63
N PHE A 147 5.66 6.25 17.66
CA PHE A 147 4.55 7.18 17.87
C PHE A 147 3.24 6.46 18.15
N GLU A 148 2.96 5.37 17.44
CA GLU A 148 1.80 4.54 17.76
C GLU A 148 1.84 4.07 19.22
N HIS A 149 2.97 3.50 19.70
CA HIS A 149 3.13 3.06 21.09
C HIS A 149 2.93 4.19 22.09
N PHE A 150 3.47 5.36 21.76
CA PHE A 150 3.30 6.57 22.54
C PHE A 150 1.83 6.99 22.66
N PHE A 151 1.01 6.80 21.62
CA PHE A 151 -0.43 7.08 21.65
C PHE A 151 -1.25 5.95 22.28
N ARG A 152 -0.83 4.70 22.09
CA ARG A 152 -1.50 3.50 22.63
C ARG A 152 -1.51 3.49 24.14
N ASN A 153 -0.43 3.95 24.76
CA ASN A 153 -0.26 4.01 26.20
C ASN A 153 -0.99 5.21 26.85
N THR A 154 -2.28 5.41 26.51
CA THR A 154 -3.14 6.49 27.01
C THR A 154 -4.45 5.96 27.56
N THR A 155 -4.91 6.49 28.70
CA THR A 155 -6.14 6.02 29.36
C THR A 155 -7.40 6.82 29.03
N SER A 156 -7.25 8.01 28.44
CA SER A 156 -8.37 8.88 28.07
C SER A 156 -8.13 9.63 26.75
N ASN A 157 -9.20 10.14 26.14
CA ASN A 157 -9.11 11.00 24.95
C ASN A 157 -8.36 12.30 25.26
N GLY A 158 -8.48 12.83 26.48
CA GLY A 158 -7.75 14.03 26.91
C GLY A 158 -6.24 13.81 26.91
N GLU A 159 -5.78 12.68 27.48
CA GLU A 159 -4.36 12.34 27.46
C GLU A 159 -3.84 12.08 26.03
N LEU A 160 -4.62 11.35 25.22
CA LEU A 160 -4.28 11.13 23.81
C LEU A 160 -4.15 12.45 23.04
N LEU A 161 -5.10 13.36 23.23
CA LEU A 161 -5.05 14.69 22.61
C LEU A 161 -3.81 15.47 23.06
N ALA A 162 -3.49 15.49 24.35
CA ALA A 162 -2.31 16.18 24.87
C ALA A 162 -1.01 15.66 24.24
N ARG A 163 -0.84 14.33 24.19
CA ARG A 163 0.31 13.68 23.56
C ARG A 163 0.39 13.99 22.06
N ALA A 164 -0.73 13.92 21.34
CA ALA A 164 -0.76 14.17 19.91
C ALA A 164 -0.49 15.65 19.56
N VAL A 165 -1.04 16.60 20.34
CA VAL A 165 -0.77 18.04 20.22
C VAL A 165 0.71 18.33 20.47
N TRP A 166 1.29 17.76 21.53
CA TRP A 166 2.71 17.90 21.83
C TRP A 166 3.59 17.39 20.68
N ALA A 167 3.28 16.22 20.13
CA ALA A 167 4.03 15.63 19.02
C ALA A 167 3.89 16.43 17.71
N ARG A 168 2.66 16.84 17.34
CA ARG A 168 2.35 17.64 16.13
C ARG A 168 3.02 19.03 16.11
N LEU A 169 3.51 19.51 17.25
CA LEU A 169 4.22 20.79 17.38
C LEU A 169 5.75 20.64 17.37
N ARG A 170 6.29 19.41 17.45
CA ARG A 170 7.74 19.14 17.60
C ARG A 170 8.32 18.31 16.45
N TYR A 171 7.59 17.31 15.97
CA TYR A 171 8.11 16.33 15.02
C TYR A 171 7.39 16.39 13.66
N HIS A 172 8.02 15.83 12.62
CA HIS A 172 7.48 15.83 11.27
C HIS A 172 6.02 15.35 11.25
N PRO A 173 5.08 16.11 10.67
CA PRO A 173 3.65 15.86 10.85
C PRO A 173 3.20 14.52 10.26
N GLU A 174 3.75 14.11 9.12
CA GLU A 174 3.38 12.83 8.48
C GLU A 174 3.67 11.62 9.38
N VAL A 175 4.86 11.52 9.99
CA VAL A 175 5.21 10.36 10.83
C VAL A 175 4.39 10.33 12.13
N VAL A 176 4.05 11.51 12.66
CA VAL A 176 3.16 11.64 13.82
C VAL A 176 1.74 11.21 13.49
N LEU A 177 1.19 11.70 12.37
CA LEU A 177 -0.16 11.36 11.91
C LEU A 177 -0.27 9.89 11.51
N ASP A 178 0.80 9.32 10.99
CA ASP A 178 0.85 7.91 10.67
C ASP A 178 0.76 7.02 11.92
N GLY A 179 1.56 7.32 12.96
CA GLY A 179 1.44 6.66 14.26
C GLY A 179 0.08 6.87 14.92
N LEU A 180 -0.48 8.09 14.86
CA LEU A 180 -1.80 8.40 15.39
C LEU A 180 -2.91 7.62 14.66
N ARG A 181 -2.84 7.55 13.33
CA ARG A 181 -3.78 6.76 12.51
C ARG A 181 -3.72 5.29 12.88
N ALA A 182 -2.51 4.73 12.99
CA ALA A 182 -2.33 3.33 13.38
C ALA A 182 -2.97 3.05 14.75
N ASN A 183 -2.85 3.99 15.69
CA ASN A 183 -3.47 3.88 17.00
C ASN A 183 -5.01 3.92 16.93
N LEU A 184 -5.57 4.92 16.24
CA LEU A 184 -7.01 5.15 16.17
C LEU A 184 -7.76 4.01 15.45
N VAL A 185 -7.13 3.36 14.46
CA VAL A 185 -7.73 2.22 13.76
C VAL A 185 -7.75 0.95 14.63
N ARG A 186 -6.79 0.80 15.55
CA ARG A 186 -6.62 -0.41 16.38
C ARG A 186 -7.30 -0.34 17.75
N LYS A 187 -7.48 0.87 18.31
CA LYS A 187 -7.90 1.04 19.71
C LYS A 187 -9.34 0.56 19.97
N SER A 188 -9.53 -0.11 21.10
CA SER A 188 -10.84 -0.43 21.66
C SER A 188 -11.37 0.67 22.59
N GLY A 189 -12.69 0.84 22.67
CA GLY A 189 -13.33 1.84 23.54
C GLY A 189 -13.94 3.05 22.81
N ALA A 190 -14.02 4.20 23.49
CA ALA A 190 -14.78 5.39 23.05
C ALA A 190 -14.32 6.04 21.71
N GLN A 191 -13.22 5.55 21.13
CA GLN A 191 -12.63 6.02 19.88
C GLN A 191 -13.08 5.18 18.66
N GLN A 192 -13.74 4.04 18.88
CA GLN A 192 -14.18 3.10 17.83
C GLN A 192 -15.26 3.64 16.89
N GLY A 193 -15.97 4.68 17.30
CA GLY A 193 -17.09 5.25 16.53
C GLY A 193 -16.71 6.33 15.52
N VAL A 194 -15.42 6.62 15.38
CA VAL A 194 -14.95 7.77 14.61
C VAL A 194 -14.45 7.28 13.24
N GLN A 195 -15.10 7.71 12.16
CA GLN A 195 -14.68 7.38 10.79
C GLN A 195 -13.39 8.13 10.45
N MET A 196 -12.33 7.38 10.12
CA MET A 196 -11.03 7.97 9.87
C MET A 196 -11.00 8.72 8.53
N PRO A 197 -10.32 9.87 8.46
CA PRO A 197 -10.05 10.52 7.21
C PRO A 197 -9.34 9.60 6.21
N GLU A 198 -9.74 9.67 4.94
CA GLU A 198 -8.93 9.18 3.82
C GLU A 198 -7.68 10.04 3.62
N VAL A 199 -6.57 9.39 3.26
CA VAL A 199 -5.28 10.06 3.03
C VAL A 199 -5.34 11.12 1.94
N THR A 200 -6.20 10.94 0.94
CA THR A 200 -6.41 11.90 -0.15
C THR A 200 -6.94 13.26 0.33
N GLN A 201 -7.51 13.33 1.53
CA GLN A 201 -8.15 14.57 2.01
C GLN A 201 -7.28 15.34 3.00
N TYR A 202 -6.27 14.70 3.61
CA TYR A 202 -5.30 15.41 4.46
C TYR A 202 -3.88 15.45 3.90
N HIS A 203 -3.55 14.59 2.94
CA HIS A 203 -2.36 14.68 2.10
C HIS A 203 -2.72 14.68 0.60
N PRO A 204 -3.57 15.63 0.12
CA PRO A 204 -3.99 15.71 -1.28
C PRO A 204 -2.81 15.89 -2.24
N GLU A 205 -1.72 16.48 -1.79
CA GLU A 205 -0.50 16.72 -2.54
C GLU A 205 0.21 15.46 -3.03
N MET A 206 -0.14 14.32 -2.43
CA MET A 206 0.32 13.02 -2.88
C MET A 206 -0.43 12.52 -4.14
N PHE A 207 -1.54 13.14 -4.52
CA PHE A 207 -2.42 12.59 -5.56
C PHE A 207 -2.68 13.55 -6.72
N ILE A 208 -2.21 14.79 -6.62
CA ILE A 208 -2.64 15.92 -7.44
C ILE A 208 -1.42 16.66 -8.00
N ASP A 209 -1.58 17.23 -9.19
CA ASP A 209 -0.57 18.03 -9.85
C ASP A 209 -0.34 19.40 -9.16
N ASP A 210 0.90 19.88 -9.24
CA ASP A 210 1.35 21.13 -8.64
C ASP A 210 0.54 22.37 -9.11
N LYS A 211 0.11 22.41 -10.37
CA LYS A 211 -0.67 23.53 -10.94
C LYS A 211 -2.08 23.61 -10.38
N TRP A 212 -2.67 22.51 -9.96
CA TRP A 212 -3.99 22.51 -9.33
C TRP A 212 -4.00 23.35 -8.05
N PHE A 213 -2.93 23.29 -7.25
CA PHE A 213 -2.82 24.06 -6.00
C PHE A 213 -2.87 25.58 -6.24
N SER A 214 -2.18 26.08 -7.26
CA SER A 214 -2.24 27.50 -7.61
C SER A 214 -3.66 27.94 -8.01
N LYS A 215 -4.38 27.11 -8.78
CA LYS A 215 -5.75 27.40 -9.23
C LYS A 215 -6.74 27.38 -8.06
N VAL A 216 -6.62 26.41 -7.16
CA VAL A 216 -7.53 26.32 -6.01
C VAL A 216 -7.27 27.45 -5.01
N GLU A 217 -6.01 27.86 -4.81
CA GLU A 217 -5.69 29.00 -3.96
C GLU A 217 -6.31 30.30 -4.52
N GLU A 218 -6.27 30.50 -5.85
CA GLU A 218 -6.94 31.61 -6.53
C GLU A 218 -8.47 31.56 -6.36
N GLU A 219 -9.09 30.41 -6.63
CA GLU A 219 -10.53 30.20 -6.49
C GLU A 219 -11.01 30.44 -5.06
N MET A 220 -10.28 29.93 -4.07
CA MET A 220 -10.62 30.10 -2.66
C MET A 220 -10.48 31.55 -2.19
N TYR A 221 -9.56 32.31 -2.78
CA TYR A 221 -9.32 33.71 -2.44
C TYR A 221 -10.34 34.65 -3.09
N ILE A 222 -10.71 34.40 -4.34
CA ILE A 222 -11.57 35.29 -5.14
C ILE A 222 -13.05 34.94 -4.98
N VAL A 223 -13.41 33.66 -5.02
CA VAL A 223 -14.80 33.21 -5.15
C VAL A 223 -15.38 32.86 -3.77
N PRO A 224 -16.52 33.47 -3.39
CA PRO A 224 -17.21 33.16 -2.14
C PRO A 224 -17.55 31.66 -2.02
N ASP A 225 -17.51 31.14 -0.79
CA ASP A 225 -17.93 29.77 -0.51
C ASP A 225 -19.37 29.49 -1.00
N GLY A 226 -19.60 28.30 -1.50
CA GLY A 226 -20.87 27.90 -2.15
C GLY A 226 -21.06 28.38 -3.60
N GLN A 227 -20.19 29.28 -4.12
CA GLN A 227 -20.18 29.69 -5.53
C GLN A 227 -18.98 29.14 -6.32
N ARG A 228 -18.09 28.40 -5.64
CA ARG A 228 -16.88 27.85 -6.23
C ARG A 228 -17.16 26.76 -7.23
N VAL A 229 -16.35 26.68 -8.27
CA VAL A 229 -16.41 25.58 -9.24
C VAL A 229 -15.53 24.42 -8.80
N VAL A 230 -15.86 23.22 -9.29
CA VAL A 230 -14.98 22.05 -9.17
C VAL A 230 -13.80 22.23 -10.12
N ILE A 231 -12.58 22.08 -9.62
CA ILE A 231 -11.37 22.27 -10.42
C ILE A 231 -10.87 20.91 -10.91
N PRO A 232 -10.77 20.68 -12.23
CA PRO A 232 -10.19 19.45 -12.77
C PRO A 232 -8.72 19.27 -12.34
N VAL A 233 -8.40 18.09 -11.84
CA VAL A 233 -7.02 17.66 -11.55
C VAL A 233 -6.41 17.18 -12.86
N LEU A 234 -5.35 17.84 -13.30
CA LEU A 234 -4.73 17.53 -14.59
C LEU A 234 -3.70 16.44 -14.38
N ARG A 235 -3.93 15.29 -15.00
CA ARG A 235 -2.96 14.19 -15.07
C ARG A 235 -2.22 14.22 -16.40
N ASN A 236 -1.33 13.25 -16.63
CA ASN A 236 -0.61 13.10 -17.90
C ASN A 236 -1.49 12.63 -19.09
N GLU A 237 -2.79 12.97 -19.10
CA GLU A 237 -3.77 12.55 -20.11
C GLU A 237 -3.37 12.93 -21.54
N THR A 238 -2.60 14.00 -21.70
CA THR A 238 -2.16 14.52 -22.99
C THR A 238 -0.81 13.96 -23.46
N GLN A 239 -0.09 13.20 -22.63
CA GLN A 239 1.17 12.58 -23.01
C GLN A 239 0.89 11.23 -23.67
N THR A 240 0.63 11.18 -24.97
CA THR A 240 0.30 9.92 -25.67
C THR A 240 1.45 9.34 -26.49
N ASP A 241 2.58 10.04 -26.53
CA ASP A 241 3.70 9.74 -27.44
C ASP A 241 4.61 8.61 -26.93
N THR A 242 4.51 8.23 -25.66
CA THR A 242 5.27 7.16 -25.03
C THR A 242 4.35 6.04 -24.55
N ALA A 243 4.90 4.83 -24.40
CA ALA A 243 4.16 3.71 -23.81
C ALA A 243 3.57 4.06 -22.45
N GLU A 244 4.37 4.71 -21.60
CA GLU A 244 3.99 5.06 -20.22
C GLU A 244 2.95 6.18 -20.18
N GLY A 245 3.06 7.14 -21.10
CA GLY A 245 2.08 8.19 -21.24
C GLY A 245 0.69 7.66 -21.61
N LYS A 246 0.60 6.63 -22.47
CA LYS A 246 -0.69 6.00 -22.83
C LYS A 246 -1.39 5.29 -21.66
N ILE A 247 -0.66 4.89 -20.63
CA ILE A 247 -1.19 4.21 -19.44
C ILE A 247 -1.22 5.12 -18.21
N TRP A 248 -1.24 6.44 -18.38
CA TRP A 248 -1.32 7.42 -17.28
C TRP A 248 -2.47 7.11 -16.31
N TYR A 249 -3.61 6.63 -16.82
CA TYR A 249 -4.82 6.35 -16.03
C TYR A 249 -4.63 5.22 -15.04
N TRP A 250 -3.63 4.36 -15.27
CA TRP A 250 -3.23 3.29 -14.38
C TRP A 250 -2.17 3.78 -13.40
N LEU A 251 -1.07 4.33 -13.91
CA LEU A 251 0.08 4.79 -13.11
C LEU A 251 -0.35 5.85 -12.07
N GLU A 252 -1.21 6.78 -12.48
CA GLU A 252 -1.64 7.91 -11.67
C GLU A 252 -3.04 7.71 -11.04
N ASP A 253 -3.59 6.48 -11.07
CA ASP A 253 -4.87 6.20 -10.42
C ASP A 253 -4.75 6.44 -8.89
N THR A 254 -5.67 7.24 -8.36
CA THR A 254 -5.66 7.64 -6.96
C THR A 254 -5.86 6.43 -6.06
N HIS A 255 -6.83 5.57 -6.37
CA HIS A 255 -7.18 4.45 -5.51
C HIS A 255 -6.17 3.31 -5.58
N LEU A 256 -5.52 3.10 -6.72
CA LEU A 256 -4.42 2.14 -6.85
C LEU A 256 -3.24 2.54 -5.97
N ASN A 257 -2.86 3.83 -6.00
CA ASN A 257 -1.81 4.36 -5.14
C ASN A 257 -2.19 4.28 -3.65
N VAL A 258 -3.43 4.62 -3.29
CA VAL A 258 -3.94 4.47 -1.92
C VAL A 258 -3.94 3.00 -1.48
N PHE A 259 -4.33 2.07 -2.35
CA PHE A 259 -4.33 0.64 -2.08
C PHE A 259 -2.92 0.13 -1.78
N HIS A 260 -1.95 0.42 -2.65
CA HIS A 260 -0.55 0.05 -2.43
C HIS A 260 -0.01 0.60 -1.10
N TRP A 261 -0.28 1.87 -0.79
CA TRP A 261 0.07 2.46 0.50
C TRP A 261 -0.55 1.69 1.67
N ARG A 262 -1.84 1.38 1.60
CA ARG A 262 -2.56 0.64 2.66
C ARG A 262 -2.04 -0.77 2.85
N TRP A 263 -1.69 -1.45 1.76
CA TRP A 263 -1.08 -2.76 1.82
C TRP A 263 0.19 -2.72 2.67
N HIS A 264 1.09 -1.76 2.41
CA HIS A 264 2.30 -1.54 3.21
C HIS A 264 2.06 -0.97 4.61
N ILE A 265 0.86 -0.46 4.92
CA ILE A 265 0.49 -0.17 6.31
C ILE A 265 0.13 -1.44 7.07
N ASN A 266 -0.62 -2.34 6.42
CA ASN A 266 -1.04 -3.59 7.02
C ASN A 266 0.14 -4.58 7.15
N TYR A 267 1.11 -4.48 6.24
CA TYR A 267 2.29 -5.34 6.17
C TYR A 267 3.58 -4.50 6.06
N PRO A 268 3.96 -3.74 7.10
CA PRO A 268 5.09 -2.82 7.04
C PRO A 268 6.44 -3.56 7.07
N PRO A 269 7.47 -3.08 6.34
CA PRO A 269 8.84 -3.50 6.58
C PRO A 269 9.35 -2.87 7.89
N GLY A 270 9.29 -3.61 9.01
CA GLY A 270 9.64 -3.12 10.35
C GLY A 270 10.83 -3.84 10.98
N TYR A 271 11.39 -3.28 12.05
CA TYR A 271 12.52 -3.91 12.74
C TYR A 271 12.13 -4.78 13.93
N ASP A 272 11.16 -4.39 14.77
CA ASP A 272 11.04 -5.02 16.09
C ASP A 272 9.63 -4.90 16.72
N ASP A 273 8.56 -5.23 15.98
CA ASP A 273 7.21 -5.33 16.56
C ASP A 273 6.42 -6.49 15.94
N ASP A 274 6.37 -7.60 16.68
CA ASP A 274 5.67 -8.84 16.31
C ASP A 274 4.20 -8.59 15.98
N GLU A 275 3.53 -7.65 16.67
CA GLU A 275 2.11 -7.36 16.44
C GLU A 275 1.87 -6.74 15.05
N TYR A 276 2.87 -6.06 14.48
CA TYR A 276 2.78 -5.39 13.19
C TYR A 276 3.34 -6.23 12.06
N VAL A 277 4.47 -6.89 12.29
CA VAL A 277 5.29 -7.49 11.24
C VAL A 277 4.99 -8.97 11.06
N ASP A 278 4.80 -9.73 12.15
CA ASP A 278 4.58 -11.18 12.09
C ASP A 278 3.12 -11.50 11.78
N ARG A 279 2.78 -11.41 10.49
CA ARG A 279 1.48 -11.76 9.93
C ARG A 279 1.62 -13.01 9.09
N ASP A 280 0.62 -13.89 9.17
CA ASP A 280 0.62 -15.16 8.45
C ASP A 280 0.90 -14.98 6.96
N ARG A 281 1.93 -15.68 6.47
CA ARG A 281 2.33 -15.75 5.07
C ARG A 281 2.53 -14.38 4.40
N ARG A 282 2.94 -13.36 5.16
CA ARG A 282 3.02 -11.99 4.65
C ARG A 282 4.11 -11.79 3.58
N GLY A 283 5.15 -12.60 3.59
CA GLY A 283 6.16 -12.64 2.54
C GLY A 283 5.61 -13.26 1.26
N GLU A 284 4.87 -14.37 1.35
CA GLU A 284 4.16 -14.90 0.17
C GLU A 284 3.14 -13.89 -0.38
N LEU A 285 2.40 -13.22 0.51
CA LEU A 285 1.44 -12.19 0.12
C LEU A 285 2.13 -11.00 -0.57
N PHE A 286 3.31 -10.60 -0.09
CA PHE A 286 4.15 -9.60 -0.76
C PHE A 286 4.44 -9.99 -2.21
N VAL A 287 4.87 -11.24 -2.45
CA VAL A 287 5.12 -11.74 -3.81
C VAL A 287 3.86 -11.71 -4.65
N TYR A 288 2.76 -12.26 -4.11
CA TYR A 288 1.52 -12.41 -4.87
C TYR A 288 0.87 -11.07 -5.24
N PHE A 289 0.77 -10.16 -4.29
CA PHE A 289 0.22 -8.82 -4.50
C PHE A 289 0.98 -8.07 -5.60
N HIS A 290 2.32 -8.02 -5.52
CA HIS A 290 3.12 -7.33 -6.53
C HIS A 290 3.10 -8.05 -7.89
N ARG A 291 3.07 -9.38 -7.91
CA ARG A 291 2.91 -10.15 -9.17
C ARG A 291 1.56 -9.86 -9.84
N GLN A 292 0.49 -9.71 -9.08
CA GLN A 292 -0.82 -9.30 -9.60
C GLN A 292 -0.78 -7.87 -10.18
N MET A 293 -0.05 -6.94 -9.56
CA MET A 293 0.17 -5.61 -10.14
C MET A 293 0.91 -5.67 -11.48
N LEU A 294 1.95 -6.52 -11.59
CA LEU A 294 2.73 -6.70 -12.82
C LEU A 294 1.89 -7.31 -13.96
N GLY A 295 1.11 -8.35 -13.65
CA GLY A 295 0.24 -8.98 -14.64
C GLY A 295 -0.83 -8.03 -15.16
N ARG A 296 -1.51 -7.31 -14.25
CA ARG A 296 -2.50 -6.30 -14.64
C ARG A 296 -1.88 -5.14 -15.42
N LEU A 297 -0.70 -4.65 -15.04
CA LEU A 297 0.03 -3.64 -15.82
C LEU A 297 0.33 -4.15 -17.24
N ASN A 298 0.84 -5.38 -17.41
CA ASN A 298 1.09 -5.92 -18.76
C ASN A 298 -0.18 -5.98 -19.60
N ALA A 299 -1.33 -6.33 -19.00
CA ALA A 299 -2.61 -6.27 -19.70
C ALA A 299 -2.95 -4.82 -20.14
N GLU A 300 -2.69 -3.81 -19.31
CA GLU A 300 -2.84 -2.40 -19.71
C GLU A 300 -1.84 -2.00 -20.81
N ARG A 301 -0.60 -2.46 -20.75
CA ARG A 301 0.41 -2.17 -21.78
C ARG A 301 -0.02 -2.71 -23.13
N PHE A 302 -0.39 -3.98 -23.20
CA PHE A 302 -0.88 -4.61 -24.43
C PHE A 302 -2.13 -3.91 -24.95
N ALA A 303 -3.04 -3.50 -24.05
CA ALA A 303 -4.23 -2.74 -24.42
C ALA A 303 -3.93 -1.40 -25.09
N ASN A 304 -2.75 -0.83 -24.84
CA ASN A 304 -2.32 0.46 -25.38
C ASN A 304 -1.25 0.34 -26.47
N GLY A 305 -1.04 -0.86 -27.03
CA GLY A 305 -0.05 -1.09 -28.08
C GLY A 305 1.40 -0.98 -27.57
N ALA A 306 1.63 -1.17 -26.27
CA ALA A 306 2.94 -1.14 -25.65
C ALA A 306 3.44 -2.57 -25.39
N PRO A 307 4.75 -2.82 -25.61
CA PRO A 307 5.32 -4.14 -25.37
C PRO A 307 5.32 -4.48 -23.89
N ARG A 308 5.47 -5.78 -23.59
CA ARG A 308 5.60 -6.28 -22.22
C ARG A 308 6.69 -5.53 -21.45
N LEU A 309 6.47 -5.38 -20.15
CA LEU A 309 7.45 -4.78 -19.25
C LEU A 309 8.75 -5.58 -19.24
N LEU A 310 9.88 -4.88 -19.12
CA LEU A 310 11.21 -5.49 -18.96
C LEU A 310 11.74 -5.24 -17.53
N PRO A 311 12.44 -6.22 -16.91
CA PRO A 311 12.98 -6.05 -15.57
C PRO A 311 13.99 -4.90 -15.49
N LEU A 312 14.19 -4.36 -14.29
CA LEU A 312 15.19 -3.34 -14.03
C LEU A 312 16.60 -3.94 -14.05
N GLU A 313 17.38 -3.57 -15.05
CA GLU A 313 18.81 -3.84 -15.07
C GLU A 313 19.55 -2.70 -14.35
N TYR A 314 19.72 -2.80 -13.03
CA TYR A 314 20.19 -1.68 -12.19
C TYR A 314 21.64 -1.22 -12.46
N LYS A 315 22.38 -1.94 -13.31
CA LYS A 315 23.72 -1.55 -13.79
C LYS A 315 23.70 -0.80 -15.12
N GLU A 316 22.59 -0.87 -15.85
CA GLU A 316 22.38 -0.14 -17.09
C GLU A 316 21.66 1.19 -16.82
N PRO A 317 21.79 2.19 -17.70
CA PRO A 317 21.00 3.40 -17.60
C PRO A 317 19.49 3.10 -17.64
N VAL A 318 18.74 3.71 -16.71
CA VAL A 318 17.28 3.60 -16.69
C VAL A 318 16.71 4.44 -17.82
N ALA A 319 16.26 3.78 -18.88
CA ALA A 319 15.81 4.44 -20.11
C ALA A 319 14.59 5.35 -19.87
N GLU A 320 13.65 4.94 -19.01
CA GLU A 320 12.39 5.64 -18.80
C GLU A 320 12.57 6.84 -17.85
N ALA A 321 12.20 8.01 -18.35
CA ALA A 321 12.05 9.21 -17.54
C ALA A 321 10.74 9.18 -16.74
N PHE A 322 10.72 9.91 -15.63
CA PHE A 322 9.49 10.18 -14.90
C PHE A 322 9.55 11.56 -14.25
N PHE A 323 8.53 12.37 -14.50
CA PHE A 323 8.37 13.73 -13.97
C PHE A 323 7.05 13.78 -13.20
N PRO A 324 7.07 13.77 -11.86
CA PRO A 324 5.85 13.58 -11.07
C PRO A 324 4.90 14.78 -11.11
N HIS A 325 5.40 16.00 -11.37
CA HIS A 325 4.62 17.24 -11.33
C HIS A 325 3.86 17.44 -10.01
N MET A 326 4.52 17.10 -8.91
CA MET A 326 3.95 17.13 -7.57
C MET A 326 4.68 18.11 -6.68
N LEU A 327 3.96 18.66 -5.69
CA LEU A 327 4.47 19.59 -4.70
C LEU A 327 4.34 18.99 -3.30
N ASP A 328 5.40 18.98 -2.51
CA ASP A 328 5.30 18.72 -1.08
C ASP A 328 4.74 19.99 -0.40
N LEU A 329 3.51 19.94 0.14
CA LEU A 329 2.89 21.12 0.78
C LEU A 329 3.52 21.49 2.13
N HIS A 330 4.26 20.57 2.73
CA HIS A 330 4.88 20.75 4.03
C HIS A 330 6.25 21.42 3.90
N GLN A 331 7.05 20.97 2.95
CA GLN A 331 8.37 21.54 2.62
C GLN A 331 8.31 22.66 1.57
N ARG A 332 7.22 22.72 0.79
CA ARG A 332 7.04 23.61 -0.37
C ARG A 332 8.12 23.41 -1.44
N ILE A 333 8.51 22.15 -1.68
CA ILE A 333 9.45 21.75 -2.73
C ILE A 333 8.82 20.73 -3.67
N GLY A 334 9.22 20.76 -4.94
CA GLY A 334 8.76 19.79 -5.93
C GLY A 334 9.32 18.40 -5.66
N TYR A 335 8.58 17.36 -6.06
CA TYR A 335 9.11 16.00 -6.06
C TYR A 335 10.16 15.88 -7.19
N PRO A 336 11.38 15.39 -6.90
CA PRO A 336 12.40 15.27 -7.92
C PRO A 336 12.01 14.31 -9.04
N ALA A 337 12.37 14.69 -10.26
CA ALA A 337 12.18 13.88 -11.45
C ALA A 337 13.40 12.97 -11.70
N ARG A 338 13.19 11.92 -12.50
CA ARG A 338 14.27 11.12 -13.09
C ARG A 338 14.30 11.36 -14.59
N GLN A 339 15.43 11.81 -15.11
CA GLN A 339 15.61 12.00 -16.56
C GLN A 339 15.78 10.66 -17.27
N ALA A 340 15.50 10.62 -18.57
CA ALA A 340 15.74 9.42 -19.38
C ALA A 340 17.24 9.07 -19.37
N ASN A 341 17.54 7.77 -19.38
CA ASN A 341 18.90 7.22 -19.35
C ASN A 341 19.71 7.64 -18.11
N THR A 342 19.05 7.80 -16.95
CA THR A 342 19.75 8.08 -15.69
C THR A 342 20.52 6.84 -15.22
N SER A 343 21.82 6.99 -14.93
CA SER A 343 22.64 5.90 -14.39
C SER A 343 22.56 5.83 -12.87
N LEU A 344 22.44 4.62 -12.33
CA LEU A 344 22.45 4.35 -10.88
C LEU A 344 23.87 4.10 -10.33
N LEU A 345 24.85 3.87 -11.22
CA LEU A 345 26.23 3.50 -10.89
C LEU A 345 27.00 4.50 -10.02
N PRO A 346 26.74 5.83 -10.02
CA PRO A 346 27.41 6.74 -9.09
C PRO A 346 27.22 6.38 -7.60
N GLN A 347 26.20 5.58 -7.27
CA GLN A 347 25.96 5.06 -5.91
C GLN A 347 26.79 3.79 -5.64
N GLU A 348 28.11 3.84 -5.88
CA GLU A 348 29.00 2.66 -5.95
C GLU A 348 28.87 1.70 -4.76
N THR A 349 28.78 2.23 -3.54
CA THR A 349 28.67 1.42 -2.31
C THR A 349 27.35 0.65 -2.27
N SER A 350 26.24 1.30 -2.61
CA SER A 350 24.92 0.68 -2.64
C SER A 350 24.81 -0.36 -3.75
N ILE A 351 25.37 -0.08 -4.92
CA ILE A 351 25.41 -1.05 -6.04
C ILE A 351 26.25 -2.28 -5.66
N ALA A 352 27.42 -2.10 -5.04
CA ALA A 352 28.25 -3.20 -4.58
C ALA A 352 27.59 -4.06 -3.48
N GLN A 353 26.80 -3.42 -2.60
CA GLN A 353 25.98 -4.12 -1.61
C GLN A 353 24.89 -4.96 -2.27
N LEU A 354 24.16 -4.40 -3.24
CA LEU A 354 23.17 -5.14 -4.03
C LEU A 354 23.79 -6.37 -4.70
N ASP A 355 24.95 -6.23 -5.34
CA ASP A 355 25.67 -7.37 -5.95
C ASP A 355 25.99 -8.46 -4.93
N THR A 356 26.52 -8.05 -3.78
CA THR A 356 26.85 -8.98 -2.69
C THR A 356 25.61 -9.74 -2.19
N TRP A 357 24.47 -9.07 -2.04
CA TRP A 357 23.24 -9.69 -1.58
C TRP A 357 22.61 -10.61 -2.63
N HIS A 358 22.68 -10.27 -3.92
CA HIS A 358 22.28 -11.17 -4.99
C HIS A 358 23.13 -12.45 -5.01
N ASP A 359 24.45 -12.33 -4.85
CA ASP A 359 25.32 -13.51 -4.83
C ASP A 359 25.05 -14.39 -3.60
N ARG A 360 24.77 -13.79 -2.44
CA ARG A 360 24.35 -14.52 -1.23
C ARG A 360 23.01 -15.21 -1.42
N TYR A 361 22.06 -14.54 -2.09
CA TYR A 361 20.76 -15.14 -2.41
C TYR A 361 20.91 -16.35 -3.33
N ARG A 362 21.72 -16.26 -4.39
CA ARG A 362 22.02 -17.40 -5.27
C ARG A 362 22.67 -18.56 -4.51
N GLN A 363 23.60 -18.27 -3.59
CA GLN A 363 24.19 -19.29 -2.72
C GLN A 363 23.14 -19.98 -1.83
N VAL A 364 22.19 -19.22 -1.27
CA VAL A 364 21.06 -19.77 -0.51
C VAL A 364 20.22 -20.70 -1.37
N LEU A 365 19.89 -20.28 -2.60
CA LEU A 365 19.17 -21.13 -3.55
C LEU A 365 20.01 -22.35 -3.97
N ASP A 366 21.33 -22.29 -3.99
CA ASP A 366 22.15 -23.46 -4.33
C ASP A 366 22.24 -24.47 -3.18
N GLN A 367 22.31 -23.99 -1.94
CA GLN A 367 22.46 -24.86 -0.76
C GLN A 367 21.13 -25.36 -0.17
N GLY A 368 19.99 -24.70 -0.44
CA GLY A 368 18.68 -25.16 0.06
C GLY A 368 18.22 -24.60 1.40
N TYR A 369 18.95 -23.65 1.99
CA TYR A 369 18.62 -23.09 3.29
C TYR A 369 19.24 -21.72 3.53
N PHE A 370 18.61 -20.91 4.40
CA PHE A 370 19.25 -19.76 5.03
C PHE A 370 19.99 -20.16 6.30
N VAL A 371 20.95 -19.34 6.74
CA VAL A 371 21.69 -19.52 7.99
C VAL A 371 21.46 -18.33 8.92
N THR A 372 20.95 -18.59 10.12
CA THR A 372 20.73 -17.54 11.14
C THR A 372 22.05 -17.08 11.77
N PRO A 373 22.09 -15.94 12.49
CA PRO A 373 23.29 -15.49 13.21
C PRO A 373 23.85 -16.53 14.20
N GLU A 374 23.01 -17.41 14.74
CA GLU A 374 23.37 -18.50 15.66
C GLU A 374 23.94 -19.73 14.93
N GLY A 375 23.90 -19.76 13.59
CA GLY A 375 24.35 -20.87 12.77
C GLY A 375 23.28 -21.94 12.49
N ASN A 376 22.01 -21.67 12.82
CA ASN A 376 20.92 -22.60 12.52
C ASN A 376 20.52 -22.52 11.05
N GLN A 377 20.10 -23.64 10.47
CA GLN A 377 19.62 -23.70 9.09
C GLN A 377 18.10 -23.54 9.03
N ILE A 378 17.61 -22.71 8.12
CA ILE A 378 16.18 -22.57 7.78
C ILE A 378 15.99 -23.09 6.37
N GLU A 379 15.45 -24.30 6.24
CA GLU A 379 15.26 -24.97 4.96
C GLU A 379 14.21 -24.30 4.07
N LEU A 380 14.48 -24.35 2.76
CA LEU A 380 13.64 -23.81 1.72
C LEU A 380 12.62 -24.84 1.24
N VAL A 381 11.42 -24.84 1.83
CA VAL A 381 10.37 -25.82 1.52
C VAL A 381 9.01 -25.18 1.31
N GLY A 382 8.42 -25.42 0.13
CA GLY A 382 7.04 -25.06 -0.19
C GLY A 382 6.69 -23.58 0.04
N ILE A 383 5.49 -23.34 0.54
CA ILE A 383 4.98 -21.98 0.85
C ILE A 383 5.89 -21.26 1.87
N LYS A 384 6.30 -21.97 2.94
CA LYS A 384 7.13 -21.38 4.00
C LYS A 384 8.50 -20.95 3.48
N GLY A 385 9.08 -21.69 2.54
CA GLY A 385 10.34 -21.31 1.89
C GLY A 385 10.20 -20.02 1.09
N LEU A 386 9.14 -19.87 0.28
CA LEU A 386 8.85 -18.64 -0.46
C LEU A 386 8.63 -17.45 0.49
N ASP A 387 7.83 -17.65 1.54
CA ASP A 387 7.58 -16.63 2.56
C ASP A 387 8.88 -16.17 3.24
N THR A 388 9.76 -17.11 3.58
CA THR A 388 11.09 -16.82 4.14
C THR A 388 11.98 -16.05 3.16
N VAL A 389 12.01 -16.47 1.89
CA VAL A 389 12.77 -15.77 0.82
C VAL A 389 12.27 -14.35 0.65
N ALA A 390 10.95 -14.14 0.59
CA ALA A 390 10.38 -12.82 0.46
C ALA A 390 10.70 -11.90 1.64
N ASN A 391 10.60 -12.42 2.87
CA ASN A 391 11.00 -11.70 4.08
C ASN A 391 12.51 -11.39 4.15
N ALA A 392 13.35 -12.21 3.51
CA ALA A 392 14.80 -11.95 3.40
C ALA A 392 15.14 -10.92 2.31
N LEU A 393 14.34 -10.85 1.24
CA LEU A 393 14.60 -9.95 0.10
C LEU A 393 13.94 -8.58 0.24
N GLU A 394 12.77 -8.48 0.88
CA GLU A 394 12.08 -7.20 1.10
C GLU A 394 12.89 -6.24 1.99
N ALA A 395 13.78 -6.73 2.86
CA ALA A 395 13.51 -7.36 4.16
C ALA A 395 12.87 -6.55 5.30
N ASN A 396 12.62 -7.24 6.41
CA ASN A 396 12.31 -6.72 7.74
C ASN A 396 13.21 -7.43 8.79
N ALA A 397 13.56 -6.80 9.92
CA ALA A 397 14.56 -7.39 10.82
C ALA A 397 14.05 -8.52 11.71
N LEU A 398 12.73 -8.61 11.90
CA LEU A 398 12.12 -9.66 12.71
C LEU A 398 12.08 -11.01 11.97
N LEU A 399 11.67 -10.99 10.71
CA LEU A 399 11.39 -12.20 9.92
C LEU A 399 12.51 -12.53 8.93
N SER A 400 13.41 -11.60 8.64
CA SER A 400 14.60 -11.92 7.83
C SER A 400 15.49 -12.90 8.60
N PRO A 401 15.90 -14.02 7.98
CA PRO A 401 16.77 -15.02 8.62
C PRO A 401 18.05 -14.45 9.22
N ASN A 402 18.64 -13.43 8.57
CA ASN A 402 19.82 -12.72 9.01
C ASN A 402 19.95 -11.43 8.20
N LEU A 403 19.33 -10.34 8.66
CA LEU A 403 19.27 -9.08 7.92
C LEU A 403 20.66 -8.49 7.63
N ASP A 404 21.59 -8.56 8.58
CA ASP A 404 22.95 -8.02 8.41
C ASP A 404 23.73 -8.75 7.32
N PHE A 405 23.46 -10.05 7.14
CA PHE A 405 24.13 -10.87 6.14
C PHE A 405 23.38 -10.90 4.80
N TYR A 406 22.07 -11.13 4.78
CA TYR A 406 21.32 -11.23 3.53
C TYR A 406 20.84 -9.89 2.97
N GLY A 407 20.82 -8.85 3.81
CA GLY A 407 20.51 -7.48 3.38
C GLY A 407 19.05 -7.25 3.04
N THR A 408 18.82 -6.26 2.17
CA THR A 408 17.48 -5.85 1.71
C THR A 408 17.55 -5.41 0.25
N ILE A 409 17.39 -6.35 -0.68
CA ILE A 409 17.52 -6.05 -2.12
C ILE A 409 16.42 -5.08 -2.56
N HIS A 410 15.17 -5.37 -2.19
CA HIS A 410 14.01 -4.57 -2.57
C HIS A 410 14.10 -3.11 -2.08
N ASN A 411 14.22 -2.90 -0.75
CA ASN A 411 14.25 -1.53 -0.21
C ASN A 411 15.49 -0.76 -0.66
N GLN A 412 16.63 -1.43 -0.85
CA GLN A 412 17.83 -0.79 -1.38
C GLN A 412 17.64 -0.36 -2.83
N LEU A 413 16.99 -1.15 -3.68
CA LEU A 413 16.66 -0.74 -5.05
C LEU A 413 15.72 0.47 -5.06
N HIS A 414 14.72 0.51 -4.17
CA HIS A 414 13.90 1.70 -3.99
C HIS A 414 14.73 2.92 -3.61
N GLY A 415 15.67 2.78 -2.67
CA GLY A 415 16.56 3.87 -2.25
C GLY A 415 17.51 4.34 -3.36
N VAL A 416 18.09 3.41 -4.12
CA VAL A 416 18.99 3.72 -5.25
C VAL A 416 18.24 4.44 -6.36
N MET A 417 17.04 3.97 -6.71
CA MET A 417 16.17 4.64 -7.68
C MET A 417 15.67 6.00 -7.17
N GLY A 418 15.37 6.09 -5.87
CA GLY A 418 14.96 7.30 -5.17
C GLY A 418 15.96 8.44 -5.27
N ASN A 419 17.24 8.10 -5.09
CA ASN A 419 18.36 9.05 -5.08
C ASN A 419 19.05 9.19 -6.44
N ALA A 420 18.51 8.59 -7.52
CA ALA A 420 19.15 8.59 -8.83
C ALA A 420 19.45 10.00 -9.38
N HIS A 421 18.68 11.01 -8.97
CA HIS A 421 18.85 12.41 -9.37
C HIS A 421 19.91 13.18 -8.55
N ASP A 422 20.21 12.74 -7.31
CA ASP A 422 21.26 13.28 -6.45
C ASP A 422 21.99 12.14 -5.70
N PRO A 423 22.73 11.27 -6.43
CA PRO A 423 23.21 10.00 -5.91
C PRO A 423 24.26 10.13 -4.79
N LEU A 424 24.87 11.30 -4.66
CA LEU A 424 25.88 11.61 -3.63
C LEU A 424 25.35 12.60 -2.58
N SER A 425 24.06 12.95 -2.62
CA SER A 425 23.42 13.93 -1.74
C SER A 425 24.15 15.27 -1.67
N GLN A 426 24.76 15.70 -2.78
CA GLN A 426 25.58 16.92 -2.83
C GLN A 426 24.73 18.17 -3.08
N ASN A 427 23.53 17.98 -3.62
CA ASN A 427 22.61 19.06 -3.95
C ASN A 427 21.52 19.23 -2.87
N PHE A 428 21.49 18.36 -1.86
CA PHE A 428 20.50 18.36 -0.78
C PHE A 428 19.06 18.21 -1.29
N GLU A 429 18.89 17.50 -2.41
CA GLU A 429 17.57 17.19 -2.95
C GLU A 429 16.89 16.09 -2.12
N PRO A 430 15.55 16.14 -1.96
CA PRO A 430 14.80 15.11 -1.24
C PRO A 430 14.75 13.80 -2.05
N ILE A 431 14.28 12.71 -1.44
CA ILE A 431 14.08 11.46 -2.17
C ILE A 431 12.90 11.57 -3.16
N SER A 432 13.03 10.95 -4.34
CA SER A 432 11.99 10.96 -5.38
C SER A 432 10.77 10.11 -5.01
N THR A 433 9.75 10.10 -5.89
CA THR A 433 8.55 9.26 -5.72
C THR A 433 8.85 7.77 -5.59
N MET A 434 9.99 7.31 -6.13
CA MET A 434 10.39 5.89 -6.09
C MET A 434 10.51 5.35 -4.68
N SER A 435 10.77 6.18 -3.67
CA SER A 435 10.92 5.72 -2.28
C SER A 435 9.88 6.34 -1.35
N VAL A 436 8.68 6.68 -1.83
CA VAL A 436 7.58 7.16 -0.98
C VAL A 436 6.28 6.45 -1.37
N LEU A 437 5.15 6.88 -0.78
CA LEU A 437 3.85 6.21 -0.90
C LEU A 437 3.28 6.08 -2.32
N LEU A 438 3.93 6.74 -3.29
CA LEU A 438 3.45 6.97 -4.65
C LEU A 438 4.40 6.41 -5.71
N THR A 439 5.25 5.47 -5.30
CA THR A 439 6.20 4.80 -6.18
C THR A 439 5.51 4.14 -7.37
N VAL A 440 4.26 3.71 -7.20
CA VAL A 440 3.38 3.12 -8.25
C VAL A 440 3.19 4.03 -9.47
N ARG A 441 3.36 5.35 -9.33
CA ARG A 441 3.26 6.30 -10.46
C ARG A 441 4.41 6.20 -11.45
N ASP A 442 5.55 5.71 -11.00
CA ASP A 442 6.77 5.64 -11.80
C ASP A 442 6.90 4.26 -12.43
N ILE A 443 7.04 4.16 -13.75
CA ILE A 443 7.23 2.85 -14.39
C ILE A 443 8.45 2.07 -13.85
N GLY A 444 9.45 2.79 -13.34
CA GLY A 444 10.61 2.21 -12.65
C GLY A 444 10.24 1.33 -11.46
N PHE A 445 9.11 1.60 -10.79
CA PHE A 445 8.54 0.73 -9.75
C PHE A 445 8.26 -0.66 -10.30
N TYR A 446 7.53 -0.74 -11.40
CA TYR A 446 7.16 -2.04 -11.97
C TYR A 446 8.38 -2.77 -12.52
N ARG A 447 9.35 -2.06 -13.12
CA ARG A 447 10.61 -2.69 -13.57
C ARG A 447 11.39 -3.29 -12.40
N LEU A 448 11.48 -2.55 -11.28
CA LEU A 448 12.08 -3.03 -10.03
C LEU A 448 11.34 -4.26 -9.50
N HIS A 449 10.01 -4.21 -9.43
CA HIS A 449 9.21 -5.33 -8.95
C HIS A 449 9.27 -6.54 -9.88
N LEU A 450 9.44 -6.36 -11.19
CA LEU A 450 9.66 -7.47 -12.12
C LEU A 450 11.03 -8.12 -11.89
N HIS A 451 12.08 -7.33 -11.62
CA HIS A 451 13.38 -7.86 -11.18
C HIS A 451 13.25 -8.67 -9.87
N MET A 452 12.51 -8.17 -8.89
CA MET A 452 12.24 -8.92 -7.65
C MET A 452 11.42 -10.18 -7.93
N ASP A 453 10.41 -10.11 -8.80
CA ASP A 453 9.56 -11.23 -9.17
C ASP A 453 10.34 -12.33 -9.88
N ASP A 454 11.35 -11.98 -10.68
CA ASP A 454 12.27 -12.94 -11.30
C ASP A 454 13.05 -13.72 -10.24
N LEU A 455 13.54 -13.08 -9.17
CA LEU A 455 14.17 -13.77 -8.04
C LEU A 455 13.19 -14.76 -7.37
N TYR A 456 11.95 -14.34 -7.12
CA TYR A 456 10.95 -15.25 -6.55
C TYR A 456 10.60 -16.41 -7.50
N GLU A 457 10.63 -16.18 -8.81
CA GLU A 457 10.41 -17.21 -9.82
C GLU A 457 11.58 -18.21 -9.90
N GLU A 458 12.82 -17.76 -9.67
CA GLU A 458 13.98 -18.66 -9.53
C GLU A 458 13.77 -19.64 -8.37
N TYR A 459 13.31 -19.16 -7.20
CA TYR A 459 12.93 -20.02 -6.09
C TYR A 459 11.83 -21.01 -6.50
N LYS A 460 10.73 -20.51 -7.07
CA LYS A 460 9.57 -21.36 -7.41
C LYS A 460 9.95 -22.46 -8.40
N THR A 461 10.69 -22.12 -9.44
CA THR A 461 11.15 -23.08 -10.46
C THR A 461 12.11 -24.12 -9.89
N LYS A 462 12.95 -23.75 -8.93
CA LYS A 462 13.94 -24.66 -8.34
C LYS A 462 13.35 -25.61 -7.30
N TYR A 463 12.41 -25.13 -6.49
CA TYR A 463 11.93 -25.84 -5.30
C TYR A 463 10.50 -26.36 -5.37
N LEU A 464 9.67 -25.85 -6.28
CA LEU A 464 8.28 -26.26 -6.38
C LEU A 464 8.09 -27.15 -7.61
N GLN A 465 7.66 -28.38 -7.36
CA GLN A 465 7.25 -29.27 -8.45
C GLN A 465 5.92 -28.81 -9.03
N PRO A 466 5.71 -28.98 -10.35
CA PRO A 466 4.40 -28.80 -10.96
C PRO A 466 3.34 -29.57 -10.19
N TYR A 467 2.13 -29.02 -10.09
CA TYR A 467 1.03 -29.73 -9.44
C TYR A 467 0.71 -31.04 -10.15
N GLU A 468 0.53 -32.09 -9.38
CA GLU A 468 0.04 -33.37 -9.87
C GLU A 468 -1.46 -33.27 -10.22
N LYS A 469 -1.94 -34.17 -11.08
CA LYS A 469 -3.33 -34.14 -11.55
C LYS A 469 -4.35 -34.28 -10.40
N ASN A 470 -4.05 -35.07 -9.37
CA ASN A 470 -4.87 -35.24 -8.17
C ASN A 470 -4.90 -33.98 -7.29
N GLU A 471 -3.87 -33.13 -7.33
CA GLU A 471 -3.84 -31.85 -6.63
C GLU A 471 -4.71 -30.81 -7.34
N LEU A 472 -5.03 -31.02 -8.62
CA LEU A 472 -5.81 -30.12 -9.50
C LEU A 472 -7.24 -30.58 -9.78
N THR A 473 -7.55 -31.85 -9.50
CA THR A 473 -8.85 -32.47 -9.86
C THR A 473 -9.70 -32.65 -8.61
N TRP A 474 -10.98 -32.28 -8.70
CA TRP A 474 -11.99 -32.72 -7.74
C TRP A 474 -12.94 -33.72 -8.39
N ASP A 475 -12.83 -34.99 -8.04
CA ASP A 475 -13.48 -36.10 -8.76
C ASP A 475 -15.01 -36.04 -8.83
N TYR A 476 -15.66 -35.44 -7.84
CA TYR A 476 -17.12 -35.34 -7.80
C TYR A 476 -17.69 -34.15 -8.58
N VAL A 477 -16.85 -33.16 -8.92
CA VAL A 477 -17.28 -31.87 -9.44
C VAL A 477 -16.79 -31.69 -10.87
N THR A 478 -17.72 -31.39 -11.76
CA THR A 478 -17.42 -31.02 -13.15
C THR A 478 -17.89 -29.60 -13.41
N VAL A 479 -17.01 -28.72 -13.88
CA VAL A 479 -17.37 -27.38 -14.34
C VAL A 479 -17.71 -27.49 -15.82
N THR A 480 -18.98 -27.35 -16.17
CA THR A 480 -19.48 -27.55 -17.54
C THR A 480 -19.45 -26.29 -18.37
N GLY A 481 -19.40 -25.11 -17.73
CA GLY A 481 -19.31 -23.83 -18.42
C GLY A 481 -19.02 -22.68 -17.47
N VAL A 482 -18.42 -21.64 -18.03
CA VAL A 482 -18.27 -20.32 -17.40
C VAL A 482 -18.55 -19.26 -18.44
N SER A 483 -19.28 -18.21 -18.07
CA SER A 483 -19.53 -17.05 -18.92
C SER A 483 -19.71 -15.80 -18.08
N VAL A 484 -19.64 -14.64 -18.74
CA VAL A 484 -19.96 -13.35 -18.14
C VAL A 484 -21.07 -12.66 -18.92
N THR A 485 -21.87 -11.85 -18.26
CA THR A 485 -22.87 -11.00 -18.92
C THR A 485 -22.77 -9.59 -18.37
N SER A 486 -22.59 -8.59 -19.23
CA SER A 486 -22.65 -7.18 -18.81
C SER A 486 -24.06 -6.82 -18.34
N ASP A 487 -24.16 -6.05 -17.26
CA ASP A 487 -25.44 -5.64 -16.68
C ASP A 487 -26.13 -4.56 -17.52
N VAL A 488 -25.39 -3.75 -18.27
CA VAL A 488 -25.96 -2.63 -19.05
C VAL A 488 -26.24 -3.07 -20.48
N THR A 489 -25.21 -3.50 -21.21
CA THR A 489 -25.31 -3.90 -22.61
C THR A 489 -25.94 -5.29 -22.80
N LYS A 490 -26.02 -6.11 -21.74
CA LYS A 490 -26.55 -7.48 -21.75
C LYS A 490 -25.82 -8.42 -22.72
N THR A 491 -24.61 -8.05 -23.14
CA THR A 491 -23.77 -8.90 -23.99
C THR A 491 -23.14 -10.03 -23.18
N VAL A 492 -23.15 -11.24 -23.74
CA VAL A 492 -22.51 -12.42 -23.14
C VAL A 492 -21.07 -12.52 -23.62
N ASN A 493 -20.14 -12.79 -22.70
CA ASN A 493 -18.69 -12.90 -22.94
C ASN A 493 -18.07 -11.63 -23.56
N GLU A 494 -18.71 -10.48 -23.37
CA GLU A 494 -18.19 -9.18 -23.76
C GLU A 494 -18.38 -8.20 -22.60
N LEU A 495 -17.27 -7.61 -22.14
CA LEU A 495 -17.21 -6.63 -21.08
C LEU A 495 -16.83 -5.27 -21.65
N HIS A 496 -17.35 -4.21 -21.03
CA HIS A 496 -17.20 -2.84 -21.52
C HIS A 496 -16.58 -1.96 -20.45
N THR A 497 -15.58 -1.20 -20.85
CA THR A 497 -14.87 -0.20 -20.05
C THR A 497 -15.02 1.17 -20.68
N PHE A 498 -14.89 2.21 -19.87
CA PHE A 498 -15.14 3.61 -20.27
C PHE A 498 -14.45 4.57 -19.29
N TRP A 499 -14.48 5.87 -19.59
CA TRP A 499 -14.03 6.89 -18.66
C TRP A 499 -15.12 7.29 -17.69
N GLN A 500 -14.78 7.47 -16.42
CA GLN A 500 -15.67 8.08 -15.44
C GLN A 500 -14.94 9.27 -14.78
N GLU A 501 -15.67 10.34 -14.52
CA GLU A 501 -15.19 11.42 -13.65
C GLU A 501 -15.67 11.19 -12.21
N SER A 502 -14.93 11.67 -11.21
CA SER A 502 -15.33 11.65 -9.79
C SER A 502 -14.77 12.88 -9.07
N ASP A 503 -15.56 13.45 -8.15
CA ASP A 503 -15.18 14.64 -7.39
C ASP A 503 -14.76 14.24 -5.96
N LEU A 504 -13.58 14.67 -5.51
CA LEU A 504 -13.11 14.49 -4.14
C LEU A 504 -13.04 15.83 -3.41
N ASP A 505 -13.47 15.86 -2.14
CA ASP A 505 -13.31 17.04 -1.27
C ASP A 505 -11.88 17.07 -0.73
N LEU A 506 -11.14 18.12 -1.07
CA LEU A 506 -9.72 18.27 -0.75
C LEU A 506 -9.47 19.37 0.28
N SER A 507 -10.53 19.96 0.82
CA SER A 507 -10.49 21.19 1.62
C SER A 507 -9.60 21.07 2.87
N LEU A 508 -9.53 19.88 3.46
CA LEU A 508 -8.85 19.63 4.73
C LEU A 508 -7.33 19.48 4.60
N GLY A 509 -6.81 19.26 3.40
CA GLY A 509 -5.37 19.13 3.17
C GLY A 509 -4.70 20.45 2.80
N LEU A 510 -5.48 21.49 2.51
CA LEU A 510 -4.97 22.76 1.99
C LEU A 510 -4.51 23.70 3.11
N ALA A 511 -3.22 23.63 3.41
CA ALA A 511 -2.60 24.48 4.42
C ALA A 511 -2.57 25.97 4.01
N TYR A 512 -2.86 26.85 4.97
CA TYR A 512 -2.83 28.31 4.86
C TYR A 512 -3.81 28.91 3.84
N THR A 513 -4.87 28.18 3.49
CA THR A 513 -5.92 28.64 2.58
C THR A 513 -7.14 29.23 3.32
N PRO A 514 -7.98 30.06 2.67
CA PRO A 514 -9.26 30.52 3.21
C PRO A 514 -10.20 29.37 3.62
N THR A 515 -11.32 29.71 4.27
CA THR A 515 -12.37 28.75 4.65
C THR A 515 -13.19 28.28 3.44
N GLY A 516 -14.02 27.26 3.66
CA GLY A 516 -15.01 26.79 2.69
C GLY A 516 -14.51 25.62 1.86
N ARG A 517 -15.43 25.02 1.11
CA ARG A 517 -15.16 23.75 0.41
C ARG A 517 -14.52 23.97 -0.95
N VAL A 518 -13.72 23.00 -1.36
CA VAL A 518 -13.16 22.87 -2.70
C VAL A 518 -13.04 21.40 -3.09
N TYR A 519 -13.28 21.15 -4.37
CA TYR A 519 -13.33 19.81 -4.93
C TYR A 519 -12.36 19.69 -6.10
N GLY A 520 -11.66 18.55 -6.16
CA GLY A 520 -10.87 18.14 -7.31
C GLY A 520 -11.64 17.12 -8.14
N ARG A 521 -11.77 17.35 -9.45
CA ARG A 521 -12.36 16.37 -10.39
C ARG A 521 -11.28 15.51 -11.01
N PHE A 522 -11.40 14.20 -10.86
CA PHE A 522 -10.48 13.19 -11.39
C PHE A 522 -11.18 12.38 -12.46
N ARG A 523 -10.49 12.14 -13.58
CA ARG A 523 -10.89 11.14 -14.58
C ARG A 523 -10.16 9.82 -14.31
N HIS A 524 -10.88 8.72 -14.36
CA HIS A 524 -10.35 7.38 -14.14
C HIS A 524 -11.07 6.34 -15.01
N LEU A 525 -10.43 5.19 -15.20
CA LEU A 525 -11.05 4.04 -15.87
C LEU A 525 -12.25 3.55 -15.04
N GLN A 526 -13.25 3.01 -15.72
CA GLN A 526 -14.38 2.32 -15.11
C GLN A 526 -14.81 1.16 -16.02
N HIS A 527 -15.56 0.21 -15.45
CA HIS A 527 -16.22 -0.85 -16.20
C HIS A 527 -17.72 -0.93 -15.90
N GLU A 528 -18.49 -1.46 -16.85
CA GLU A 528 -19.87 -1.85 -16.58
C GLU A 528 -19.87 -2.99 -15.56
N ARG A 529 -20.80 -2.97 -14.61
CA ARG A 529 -21.01 -4.12 -13.73
C ARG A 529 -21.39 -5.33 -14.58
N PHE A 530 -20.97 -6.51 -14.16
CA PHE A 530 -21.25 -7.74 -14.88
C PHE A 530 -21.42 -8.88 -13.90
N THR A 531 -22.00 -9.97 -14.40
CA THR A 531 -22.30 -11.15 -13.61
C THR A 531 -21.64 -12.37 -14.22
N TYR A 532 -20.94 -13.16 -13.41
CA TYR A 532 -20.45 -14.48 -13.77
C TYR A 532 -21.59 -15.49 -13.70
N GLN A 533 -21.66 -16.39 -14.69
CA GLN A 533 -22.52 -17.56 -14.68
C GLN A 533 -21.65 -18.80 -14.83
N ILE A 534 -21.66 -19.67 -13.82
CA ILE A 534 -20.82 -20.86 -13.76
C ILE A 534 -21.73 -22.06 -13.62
N GLN A 535 -21.65 -22.99 -14.58
CA GLN A 535 -22.40 -24.24 -14.56
C GLN A 535 -21.52 -25.34 -13.97
N VAL A 536 -22.02 -25.97 -12.91
CA VAL A 536 -21.27 -26.98 -12.16
C VAL A 536 -22.16 -28.19 -11.90
N THR A 537 -21.67 -29.39 -12.20
CA THR A 537 -22.34 -30.65 -11.88
C THR A 537 -21.62 -31.33 -10.72
N ASN A 538 -22.34 -31.54 -9.62
CA ASN A 538 -21.91 -32.38 -8.51
C ASN A 538 -22.47 -33.80 -8.72
N THR A 539 -21.61 -34.78 -8.98
CA THR A 539 -21.98 -36.17 -9.20
C THR A 539 -22.11 -36.99 -7.91
N ASP A 540 -21.79 -36.39 -6.76
CA ASP A 540 -22.04 -36.98 -5.46
C ASP A 540 -23.52 -36.95 -5.09
N LEU A 541 -23.94 -37.90 -4.26
CA LEU A 541 -25.29 -37.95 -3.69
C LEU A 541 -25.48 -36.99 -2.51
N GLN A 542 -24.41 -36.32 -2.07
CA GLN A 542 -24.41 -35.36 -0.96
C GLN A 542 -24.06 -33.95 -1.43
N GLU A 543 -24.54 -32.95 -0.70
CA GLU A 543 -24.10 -31.57 -0.86
C GLU A 543 -22.60 -31.45 -0.54
N ARG A 544 -21.88 -30.71 -1.39
CA ARG A 544 -20.45 -30.46 -1.22
C ARG A 544 -20.21 -28.95 -1.12
N SER A 545 -19.29 -28.53 -0.25
CA SER A 545 -18.84 -27.14 -0.21
C SER A 545 -17.59 -26.99 -1.09
N GLY A 546 -17.69 -26.13 -2.10
CA GLY A 546 -16.66 -25.84 -3.07
C GLY A 546 -16.11 -24.42 -2.92
N LEU A 547 -14.89 -24.20 -3.41
CA LEU A 547 -14.29 -22.89 -3.54
C LEU A 547 -14.09 -22.59 -5.02
N VAL A 548 -14.82 -21.61 -5.54
CA VAL A 548 -14.68 -21.12 -6.90
C VAL A 548 -13.44 -20.22 -6.97
N ARG A 549 -12.61 -20.40 -8.00
CA ARG A 549 -11.43 -19.59 -8.30
C ARG A 549 -11.53 -19.11 -9.75
N LEU A 550 -11.58 -17.79 -9.95
CA LEU A 550 -11.70 -17.17 -11.28
C LEU A 550 -10.42 -16.41 -11.63
N PHE A 551 -9.88 -16.66 -12.82
CA PHE A 551 -8.72 -15.94 -13.36
C PHE A 551 -8.99 -15.43 -14.76
N LEU A 552 -8.38 -14.29 -15.10
CA LEU A 552 -8.32 -13.74 -16.44
C LEU A 552 -6.93 -13.98 -17.02
N LEU A 553 -6.86 -14.67 -18.15
CA LEU A 553 -5.62 -15.02 -18.81
C LEU A 553 -5.43 -14.15 -20.05
N MET A 554 -4.32 -13.42 -20.10
CA MET A 554 -3.86 -12.72 -21.29
C MET A 554 -3.20 -13.72 -22.24
N VAL A 555 -3.71 -13.85 -23.47
CA VAL A 555 -3.26 -14.90 -24.41
C VAL A 555 -2.50 -14.35 -25.60
N SER A 556 -2.55 -13.03 -25.84
CA SER A 556 -1.85 -12.38 -26.94
C SER A 556 -1.14 -11.10 -26.51
N ASP A 557 -0.06 -10.76 -27.22
CA ASP A 557 0.73 -9.55 -27.03
C ASP A 557 0.08 -8.32 -27.72
N GLU A 558 0.77 -7.18 -27.69
CA GLU A 558 0.29 -5.93 -28.30
C GLU A 558 0.12 -5.98 -29.84
N ASN A 559 0.72 -6.97 -30.49
CA ASN A 559 0.64 -7.20 -31.93
C ASN A 559 -0.32 -8.34 -32.30
N GLY A 560 -0.96 -8.97 -31.30
CA GLY A 560 -1.87 -10.10 -31.48
C GLY A 560 -1.17 -11.45 -31.66
N HIS A 561 0.13 -11.57 -31.35
CA HIS A 561 0.81 -12.87 -31.33
C HIS A 561 0.52 -13.62 -30.03
N ASP A 562 0.43 -14.95 -30.10
CA ASP A 562 0.24 -15.79 -28.93
C ASP A 562 1.39 -15.62 -27.92
N LEU A 563 1.04 -15.44 -26.65
CA LEU A 563 1.99 -15.39 -25.55
C LEU A 563 2.42 -16.80 -25.15
N ASP A 564 3.68 -16.94 -24.73
CA ASP A 564 4.19 -18.18 -24.14
C ASP A 564 3.35 -18.56 -22.91
N LEU A 565 2.96 -19.83 -22.79
CA LEU A 565 2.16 -20.31 -21.66
C LEU A 565 2.81 -20.03 -20.29
N SER A 566 4.15 -19.98 -20.23
CA SER A 566 4.89 -19.62 -19.03
C SER A 566 4.67 -18.16 -18.61
N PHE A 567 4.45 -17.26 -19.56
CA PHE A 567 4.05 -15.88 -19.29
C PHE A 567 2.58 -15.82 -18.87
N VAL A 568 1.70 -16.52 -19.61
CA VAL A 568 0.26 -16.58 -19.32
C VAL A 568 -0.01 -17.10 -17.90
N GLN A 569 0.65 -18.18 -17.48
CA GLN A 569 0.51 -18.73 -16.12
C GLN A 569 1.04 -17.75 -15.07
N ARG A 570 2.25 -17.20 -15.28
CA ARG A 570 2.94 -16.37 -14.27
C ARG A 570 2.16 -15.10 -13.96
N PHE A 571 1.46 -14.56 -14.95
CA PHE A 571 0.70 -13.33 -14.85
C PHE A 571 -0.82 -13.52 -14.96
N ALA A 572 -1.33 -14.71 -14.65
CA ALA A 572 -2.77 -14.96 -14.54
C ALA A 572 -3.40 -14.01 -13.50
N ILE A 573 -4.40 -13.23 -13.92
CA ILE A 573 -4.98 -12.18 -13.09
C ILE A 573 -6.13 -12.77 -12.27
N GLU A 574 -6.06 -12.71 -10.94
CA GLU A 574 -7.17 -13.15 -10.07
C GLU A 574 -8.36 -12.20 -10.22
N MET A 575 -9.54 -12.77 -10.47
CA MET A 575 -10.78 -12.04 -10.68
C MET A 575 -11.75 -12.19 -9.51
N ASP A 576 -11.90 -13.40 -8.97
CA ASP A 576 -12.76 -13.69 -7.82
C ASP A 576 -12.34 -15.00 -7.16
N ARG A 577 -12.68 -15.14 -5.88
CA ARG A 577 -12.55 -16.39 -5.11
C ARG A 577 -13.61 -16.45 -4.02
N PHE A 578 -14.47 -17.47 -4.04
CA PHE A 578 -15.60 -17.51 -3.10
C PHE A 578 -16.12 -18.92 -2.83
N GLU A 579 -16.68 -19.12 -1.64
CA GLU A 579 -17.31 -20.38 -1.24
C GLU A 579 -18.67 -20.54 -1.94
N VAL A 580 -19.00 -21.78 -2.29
CA VAL A 580 -20.31 -22.17 -2.84
C VAL A 580 -20.75 -23.52 -2.28
N ALA A 581 -22.05 -23.64 -1.95
CA ALA A 581 -22.68 -24.92 -1.66
C ALA A 581 -23.19 -25.56 -2.98
N LEU A 582 -22.80 -26.80 -3.24
CA LEU A 582 -23.13 -27.55 -4.46
C LEU A 582 -24.07 -28.70 -4.13
N ALA A 583 -25.35 -28.56 -4.46
CA ALA A 583 -26.33 -29.62 -4.33
C ALA A 583 -26.03 -30.78 -5.30
N PRO A 584 -26.46 -32.02 -5.01
CA PRO A 584 -26.37 -33.13 -5.97
C PRO A 584 -27.02 -32.77 -7.32
N GLY A 585 -26.31 -33.04 -8.42
CA GLY A 585 -26.74 -32.73 -9.78
C GLY A 585 -26.21 -31.38 -10.29
N GLU A 586 -26.99 -30.73 -11.17
CA GLU A 586 -26.62 -29.48 -11.82
C GLU A 586 -26.85 -28.27 -10.91
N ASN A 587 -25.86 -27.37 -10.86
CA ASN A 587 -25.86 -26.14 -10.11
C ASN A 587 -25.54 -24.98 -11.06
N ASN A 588 -26.32 -23.90 -10.96
CA ASN A 588 -26.09 -22.66 -11.71
C ASN A 588 -25.69 -21.56 -10.73
N ILE A 589 -24.40 -21.25 -10.70
CA ILE A 589 -23.84 -20.26 -9.79
C ILE A 589 -23.86 -18.90 -10.49
N VAL A 590 -24.44 -17.92 -9.81
CA VAL A 590 -24.52 -16.53 -10.28
C VAL A 590 -23.77 -15.65 -9.29
N ARG A 591 -22.81 -14.86 -9.79
CA ARG A 591 -21.91 -14.06 -8.95
C ARG A 591 -21.70 -12.68 -9.56
N GLU A 592 -22.02 -11.62 -8.82
CA GLU A 592 -21.81 -10.24 -9.26
C GLU A 592 -20.32 -9.86 -9.20
N SER A 593 -19.85 -9.06 -10.16
CA SER A 593 -18.46 -8.57 -10.20
C SER A 593 -18.07 -7.75 -8.97
N THR A 594 -19.04 -7.11 -8.31
CA THR A 594 -18.84 -6.28 -7.11
C THR A 594 -18.74 -7.09 -5.81
N ALA A 595 -19.00 -8.39 -5.85
CA ALA A 595 -18.95 -9.24 -4.66
C ALA A 595 -17.56 -9.86 -4.42
N THR A 596 -16.62 -9.67 -5.37
CA THR A 596 -15.27 -10.24 -5.34
C THR A 596 -14.48 -9.83 -4.09
N PRO A 597 -13.69 -10.72 -3.49
CA PRO A 597 -12.79 -10.37 -2.41
C PRO A 597 -11.47 -9.73 -2.88
N VAL A 598 -11.30 -9.55 -4.19
CA VAL A 598 -10.14 -8.86 -4.76
C VAL A 598 -10.21 -7.37 -4.48
N THR A 599 -11.41 -6.79 -4.59
CA THR A 599 -11.63 -5.35 -4.56
C THR A 599 -12.25 -4.89 -3.24
N LEU A 600 -12.27 -3.57 -3.07
CA LEU A 600 -12.93 -2.90 -1.97
C LEU A 600 -14.13 -2.09 -2.47
N ASP A 601 -15.19 -2.03 -1.65
CA ASP A 601 -16.27 -1.05 -1.84
C ASP A 601 -15.77 0.37 -1.50
N GLN A 602 -15.45 1.13 -2.53
CA GLN A 602 -14.92 2.49 -2.40
C GLN A 602 -15.98 3.48 -1.88
N ASP A 603 -17.25 3.30 -2.24
CA ASP A 603 -18.35 4.19 -1.85
C ASP A 603 -18.59 4.11 -0.34
N ALA A 604 -18.37 2.94 0.26
CA ALA A 604 -18.43 2.75 1.71
C ALA A 604 -17.41 3.61 2.48
N ILE A 605 -16.26 3.96 1.89
CA ILE A 605 -15.23 4.78 2.55
C ILE A 605 -15.69 6.23 2.71
N TYR A 606 -16.39 6.76 1.70
CA TYR A 606 -16.78 8.18 1.63
C TYR A 606 -18.20 8.43 2.15
N SER A 607 -18.97 7.38 2.44
CA SER A 607 -20.31 7.49 3.03
C SER A 607 -20.25 7.57 4.56
N THR A 608 -21.20 8.32 5.14
CA THR A 608 -21.35 8.42 6.60
C THR A 608 -21.85 7.10 7.17
N GLN A 609 -21.12 6.54 8.13
CA GLN A 609 -21.48 5.29 8.78
C GLN A 609 -22.43 5.52 9.96
N SER A 610 -23.63 4.94 9.90
CA SER A 610 -24.69 5.14 10.89
C SER A 610 -24.53 4.30 12.16
N THR A 611 -23.64 3.31 12.16
CA THR A 611 -23.42 2.41 13.30
C THR A 611 -21.94 2.33 13.67
N LEU A 612 -21.65 2.09 14.96
CA LEU A 612 -20.29 1.87 15.46
C LEU A 612 -19.61 0.68 14.77
N PHE A 613 -20.38 -0.38 14.50
CA PHE A 613 -19.88 -1.57 13.79
C PHE A 613 -19.42 -1.21 12.37
N ASN A 614 -20.26 -0.47 11.62
CA ASN A 614 -19.90 -0.07 10.26
C ASN A 614 -18.73 0.92 10.25
N ALA A 615 -18.69 1.88 11.17
CA ALA A 615 -17.55 2.80 11.29
C ALA A 615 -16.24 2.05 11.58
N ARG A 616 -16.28 1.07 12.49
CA ARG A 616 -15.13 0.19 12.78
C ARG A 616 -14.73 -0.64 11.57
N ARG A 617 -15.70 -1.29 10.90
CA ARG A 617 -15.47 -2.08 9.68
C ARG A 617 -14.85 -1.21 8.59
N VAL A 618 -15.44 -0.07 8.29
CA VAL A 618 -14.93 0.87 7.29
C VAL A 618 -13.56 1.41 7.65
N ASN A 619 -13.15 1.47 8.91
CA ASN A 619 -11.78 1.86 9.27
C ASN A 619 -10.76 0.73 9.13
N GLN A 620 -11.15 -0.50 9.49
CA GLN A 620 -10.25 -1.67 9.56
C GLN A 620 -10.15 -2.40 8.20
N CYS A 621 -11.23 -2.43 7.43
CA CYS A 621 -11.36 -3.12 6.14
C CYS A 621 -11.12 -2.15 4.97
N ARG A 622 -9.96 -1.50 4.96
CA ARG A 622 -9.62 -0.42 3.99
C ARG A 622 -8.66 -0.86 2.89
N CYS A 623 -8.05 -2.02 3.02
CA CYS A 623 -7.12 -2.54 2.02
C CYS A 623 -7.91 -3.39 1.02
N GLY A 624 -7.78 -3.08 -0.27
CA GLY A 624 -8.34 -3.87 -1.36
C GLY A 624 -8.10 -3.18 -2.70
N TRP A 625 -8.09 -3.97 -3.78
CA TRP A 625 -7.89 -3.48 -5.13
C TRP A 625 -9.00 -2.48 -5.54
N PRO A 626 -8.71 -1.46 -6.37
CA PRO A 626 -9.76 -0.57 -6.86
C PRO A 626 -10.80 -1.32 -7.70
N GLN A 627 -12.08 -1.22 -7.34
CA GLN A 627 -13.15 -1.86 -8.11
C GLN A 627 -13.15 -1.39 -9.57
N THR A 628 -12.87 -0.11 -9.79
CA THR A 628 -12.74 0.53 -11.12
C THR A 628 -11.68 -0.10 -12.02
N LEU A 629 -10.70 -0.80 -11.44
CA LEU A 629 -9.59 -1.48 -12.13
C LEU A 629 -9.70 -3.01 -12.03
N LEU A 630 -10.89 -3.57 -11.73
CA LEU A 630 -11.08 -5.02 -11.64
C LEU A 630 -10.73 -5.73 -12.95
N ILE A 631 -11.09 -5.14 -14.09
CA ILE A 631 -10.79 -5.65 -15.43
C ILE A 631 -9.84 -4.69 -16.17
N PRO A 632 -8.98 -5.19 -17.08
CA PRO A 632 -8.11 -4.34 -17.88
C PRO A 632 -8.91 -3.36 -18.76
N ARG A 633 -8.30 -2.24 -19.18
CA ARG A 633 -8.95 -1.29 -20.10
C ARG A 633 -9.47 -1.96 -21.37
N GLY A 634 -8.71 -2.86 -22.00
CA GLY A 634 -9.02 -3.31 -23.36
C GLY A 634 -8.80 -2.18 -24.39
N ASN A 635 -9.34 -2.33 -25.60
CA ASN A 635 -9.25 -1.30 -26.64
C ASN A 635 -10.57 -1.18 -27.43
N GLU A 636 -10.68 -0.18 -28.30
CA GLU A 636 -11.91 0.09 -29.07
C GLU A 636 -12.33 -1.08 -29.98
N THR A 637 -11.37 -1.87 -30.47
CA THR A 637 -11.65 -3.05 -31.30
C THR A 637 -12.07 -4.27 -30.49
N GLY A 638 -11.76 -4.29 -29.20
CA GLY A 638 -11.87 -5.44 -28.32
C GLY A 638 -10.59 -6.27 -28.25
N ILE A 639 -10.23 -6.69 -27.05
CA ILE A 639 -9.11 -7.61 -26.80
C ILE A 639 -9.66 -8.92 -26.24
N THR A 640 -9.24 -10.03 -26.82
CA THR A 640 -9.63 -11.37 -26.38
C THR A 640 -8.77 -11.82 -25.20
N TYR A 641 -9.43 -12.22 -24.13
CA TYR A 641 -8.84 -12.89 -22.97
C TYR A 641 -9.51 -14.26 -22.79
N LYS A 642 -8.90 -15.13 -21.99
CA LYS A 642 -9.55 -16.35 -21.52
C LYS A 642 -9.96 -16.20 -20.05
N LEU A 643 -11.26 -16.31 -19.79
CA LEU A 643 -11.80 -16.46 -18.45
C LEU A 643 -11.66 -17.92 -18.03
N PHE A 644 -10.86 -18.16 -17.00
CA PHE A 644 -10.65 -19.47 -16.39
C PHE A 644 -11.47 -19.58 -15.11
N ALA A 645 -12.17 -20.70 -14.94
CA ALA A 645 -12.86 -21.06 -13.72
C ALA A 645 -12.35 -22.41 -13.22
N MET A 646 -12.13 -22.52 -11.91
CA MET A 646 -11.83 -23.76 -11.22
C MET A 646 -12.68 -23.88 -9.96
N VAL A 647 -13.13 -25.09 -9.64
CA VAL A 647 -13.82 -25.38 -8.38
C VAL A 647 -13.03 -26.41 -7.59
N THR A 648 -12.58 -26.04 -6.40
CA THR A 648 -11.84 -26.91 -5.48
C THR A 648 -12.64 -27.31 -4.24
N ASP A 649 -12.23 -28.36 -3.56
CA ASP A 649 -12.84 -28.82 -2.30
C ASP A 649 -12.56 -27.83 -1.17
N TYR A 650 -13.56 -27.05 -0.77
CA TYR A 650 -13.41 -26.02 0.27
C TYR A 650 -13.01 -26.61 1.62
N SER A 651 -13.36 -27.88 1.90
CA SER A 651 -12.98 -28.52 3.17
C SER A 651 -11.46 -28.72 3.30
N GLN A 652 -10.76 -28.84 2.17
CA GLN A 652 -9.30 -28.95 2.10
C GLN A 652 -8.62 -27.57 2.04
N ASP A 653 -9.29 -26.60 1.44
CA ASP A 653 -8.74 -25.27 1.20
C ASP A 653 -8.95 -24.30 2.38
N ARG A 654 -10.04 -24.43 3.14
CA ARG A 654 -10.37 -23.48 4.22
C ARG A 654 -9.29 -23.46 5.31
N ALA A 655 -8.88 -22.24 5.69
CA ALA A 655 -8.08 -22.02 6.88
C ALA A 655 -8.94 -22.17 8.17
N PRO A 656 -8.32 -22.34 9.35
CA PRO A 656 -9.05 -22.27 10.62
C PRO A 656 -9.76 -20.90 10.76
N ALA A 657 -11.04 -20.92 11.16
CA ALA A 657 -11.83 -19.71 11.35
C ALA A 657 -11.30 -18.88 12.53
N SER A 658 -11.26 -17.55 12.37
CA SER A 658 -10.95 -16.61 13.45
C SER A 658 -12.24 -15.96 13.98
N ALA A 659 -12.35 -15.81 15.30
CA ALA A 659 -13.56 -15.29 15.95
C ALA A 659 -13.83 -13.78 15.69
N ASP A 660 -12.81 -13.05 15.20
CA ASP A 660 -12.79 -11.59 15.06
C ASP A 660 -12.82 -11.11 13.59
N GLU A 661 -13.20 -11.97 12.64
CA GLU A 661 -13.28 -11.62 11.22
C GLU A 661 -14.44 -10.64 10.94
N ILE A 662 -14.12 -9.44 10.46
CA ILE A 662 -15.11 -8.40 10.14
C ILE A 662 -15.04 -7.89 8.69
N CYS A 663 -14.02 -8.31 7.94
CA CYS A 663 -13.77 -7.89 6.56
C CYS A 663 -14.08 -9.04 5.61
N HIS A 664 -14.93 -8.80 4.62
CA HIS A 664 -15.30 -9.78 3.59
C HIS A 664 -14.83 -9.37 2.19
N ASP A 665 -14.29 -8.16 2.07
CA ASP A 665 -13.78 -7.48 0.89
C ASP A 665 -12.26 -7.30 0.98
N GLY A 666 -11.60 -7.20 -0.17
CA GLY A 666 -10.15 -6.94 -0.31
C GLY A 666 -9.19 -8.04 0.20
N TRP A 667 -9.71 -9.11 0.83
CA TRP A 667 -8.86 -10.08 1.52
C TRP A 667 -7.95 -10.90 0.60
N SER A 668 -8.26 -11.01 -0.70
CA SER A 668 -7.38 -11.74 -1.64
C SER A 668 -5.96 -11.16 -1.65
N PHE A 669 -5.81 -9.84 -1.55
CA PHE A 669 -4.51 -9.18 -1.50
C PHE A 669 -4.13 -8.66 -0.11
N CYS A 670 -5.08 -8.58 0.82
CA CYS A 670 -4.86 -7.92 2.11
C CYS A 670 -4.95 -8.84 3.33
N GLY A 671 -5.23 -10.13 3.12
CA GLY A 671 -5.65 -11.02 4.19
C GLY A 671 -6.92 -10.52 4.89
N VAL A 672 -7.26 -11.12 6.03
CA VAL A 672 -8.43 -10.70 6.83
C VAL A 672 -7.93 -10.01 8.10
N PRO A 673 -8.13 -8.69 8.26
CA PRO A 673 -7.85 -8.00 9.51
C PRO A 673 -8.51 -8.69 10.71
N GLY A 674 -7.73 -8.97 11.75
CA GLY A 674 -8.18 -9.70 12.94
C GLY A 674 -8.08 -11.23 12.83
N SER A 675 -7.88 -11.78 11.63
CA SER A 675 -7.59 -13.21 11.46
C SER A 675 -6.12 -13.52 11.76
N THR A 676 -5.88 -14.68 12.36
CA THR A 676 -4.54 -15.24 12.49
C THR A 676 -4.03 -15.81 11.17
N TYR A 677 -4.92 -16.28 10.30
CA TYR A 677 -4.57 -17.00 9.08
C TYR A 677 -5.10 -16.31 7.83
N TYR A 678 -4.34 -16.42 6.75
CA TYR A 678 -4.87 -16.16 5.41
C TYR A 678 -5.98 -17.20 5.10
N PRO A 679 -7.16 -16.78 4.59
CA PRO A 679 -8.37 -17.62 4.57
C PRO A 679 -8.40 -18.73 3.50
N ASP A 680 -7.25 -19.05 2.89
CA ASP A 680 -7.07 -20.13 1.91
C ASP A 680 -5.70 -20.80 2.12
N LYS A 681 -5.68 -22.10 2.40
CA LYS A 681 -4.47 -22.89 2.65
C LYS A 681 -3.61 -23.10 1.40
N ARG A 682 -4.18 -22.98 0.20
CA ARG A 682 -3.43 -23.12 -1.05
C ARG A 682 -2.45 -21.96 -1.21
N ALA A 683 -1.42 -22.18 -2.03
CA ALA A 683 -0.49 -21.12 -2.40
C ALA A 683 -1.26 -19.99 -3.10
N MET A 684 -0.86 -18.76 -2.84
CA MET A 684 -1.47 -17.59 -3.46
C MET A 684 -1.16 -17.59 -4.95
N GLY A 685 -2.22 -17.54 -5.78
CA GLY A 685 -2.14 -17.73 -7.23
C GLY A 685 -2.41 -19.15 -7.70
N TYR A 686 -2.72 -20.10 -6.80
CA TYR A 686 -3.12 -21.44 -7.18
C TYR A 686 -4.32 -21.41 -8.16
N PRO A 687 -4.27 -22.15 -9.29
CA PRO A 687 -3.28 -23.20 -9.62
C PRO A 687 -2.13 -22.74 -10.53
N PHE A 688 -2.00 -21.44 -10.81
CA PHE A 688 -1.01 -20.88 -11.73
C PHE A 688 0.30 -20.45 -11.05
N ASP A 689 0.40 -20.62 -9.72
CA ASP A 689 1.56 -20.18 -8.95
C ASP A 689 2.83 -21.01 -9.19
N ARG A 690 2.70 -22.19 -9.81
CA ARG A 690 3.81 -23.11 -10.13
C ARG A 690 3.93 -23.33 -11.63
N ALA A 691 5.15 -23.60 -12.07
CA ALA A 691 5.41 -23.95 -13.46
C ALA A 691 4.66 -25.22 -13.88
N PHE A 692 4.12 -25.22 -15.09
CA PHE A 692 3.55 -26.42 -15.69
C PHE A 692 4.62 -27.39 -16.20
N PRO A 693 4.30 -28.70 -16.32
CA PRO A 693 5.19 -29.64 -16.97
C PRO A 693 5.55 -29.20 -18.40
N ALA A 694 6.77 -29.49 -18.84
CA ALA A 694 7.23 -29.14 -20.19
C ALA A 694 6.31 -29.75 -21.26
N GLY A 695 5.95 -28.95 -22.27
CA GLY A 695 5.05 -29.37 -23.37
C GLY A 695 3.55 -29.31 -23.04
N THR A 696 3.18 -28.87 -21.84
CA THR A 696 1.77 -28.61 -21.48
C THR A 696 1.19 -27.48 -22.33
N THR A 697 -0.02 -27.67 -22.85
CA THR A 697 -0.88 -26.60 -23.39
C THR A 697 -1.97 -26.26 -22.37
N LEU A 698 -2.60 -25.09 -22.51
CA LEU A 698 -3.72 -24.71 -21.64
C LEU A 698 -4.83 -25.77 -21.66
N ASP A 699 -5.20 -26.28 -22.83
CA ASP A 699 -6.23 -27.33 -22.95
C ASP A 699 -5.84 -28.62 -22.24
N SER A 700 -4.57 -29.03 -22.30
CA SER A 700 -4.09 -30.24 -21.63
C SER A 700 -3.96 -30.09 -20.11
N PHE A 701 -3.87 -28.85 -19.62
CA PHE A 701 -3.84 -28.52 -18.19
C PHE A 701 -5.22 -28.66 -17.54
N LEU A 702 -6.30 -28.44 -18.29
CA LEU A 702 -7.66 -28.46 -17.75
C LEU A 702 -8.03 -29.85 -17.20
N THR A 703 -8.60 -29.85 -16.01
CA THR A 703 -9.26 -31.01 -15.40
C THR A 703 -10.78 -30.85 -15.52
N GLN A 704 -11.55 -31.88 -15.15
CA GLN A 704 -13.02 -31.78 -15.17
C GLN A 704 -13.56 -30.68 -14.25
N SER A 705 -12.82 -30.31 -13.20
CA SER A 705 -13.19 -29.26 -12.25
C SER A 705 -12.74 -27.87 -12.72
N MET A 706 -12.37 -27.73 -14.00
CA MET A 706 -11.95 -26.49 -14.62
C MET A 706 -12.69 -26.25 -15.94
N ALA A 707 -12.89 -24.98 -16.28
CA ALA A 707 -13.39 -24.55 -17.58
C ALA A 707 -12.70 -23.26 -18.03
N VAL A 708 -12.64 -23.05 -19.33
CA VAL A 708 -12.17 -21.80 -19.93
C VAL A 708 -13.19 -21.27 -20.93
N GLN A 709 -13.28 -19.95 -21.04
CA GLN A 709 -14.15 -19.27 -21.98
C GLN A 709 -13.44 -18.05 -22.56
N ASP A 710 -13.45 -17.91 -23.89
CA ASP A 710 -13.01 -16.66 -24.53
C ASP A 710 -13.99 -15.54 -24.19
N ILE A 711 -13.45 -14.42 -23.73
CA ILE A 711 -14.19 -13.17 -23.49
C ILE A 711 -13.49 -12.01 -24.18
N VAL A 712 -14.25 -10.99 -24.56
CA VAL A 712 -13.73 -9.77 -25.20
C VAL A 712 -13.91 -8.60 -24.26
N ILE A 713 -12.88 -7.79 -24.06
CA ILE A 713 -12.97 -6.52 -23.32
C ILE A 713 -12.83 -5.36 -24.29
N LYS A 714 -13.86 -4.51 -24.37
CA LYS A 714 -13.91 -3.34 -25.25
C LYS A 714 -13.91 -2.05 -24.44
N PHE A 715 -13.17 -1.07 -24.96
CA PHE A 715 -13.08 0.26 -24.38
C PHE A 715 -13.84 1.27 -25.23
N ASP A 716 -14.76 2.02 -24.63
CA ASP A 716 -15.47 3.13 -25.27
C ASP A 716 -14.83 4.47 -24.86
N ASP A 717 -13.91 4.98 -25.69
CA ASP A 717 -13.24 6.27 -25.47
C ASP A 717 -14.19 7.47 -25.59
N SER A 718 -15.35 7.28 -26.24
CA SER A 718 -16.34 8.34 -26.43
C SER A 718 -17.25 8.53 -25.22
N ARG A 719 -17.31 7.53 -24.33
CA ARG A 719 -18.10 7.57 -23.11
C ARG A 719 -17.27 8.11 -21.95
N VAL A 720 -17.67 9.29 -21.48
CA VAL A 720 -17.27 9.83 -20.18
C VAL A 720 -18.51 9.92 -19.32
N ASP A 721 -18.66 8.98 -18.39
CA ASP A 721 -19.72 9.07 -17.41
C ASP A 721 -19.41 10.26 -16.48
N PRO A 722 -20.42 11.10 -16.18
CA PRO A 722 -20.22 12.23 -15.28
C PRO A 722 -19.74 11.72 -13.91
N PRO A 723 -19.26 12.62 -13.03
CA PRO A 723 -19.15 12.35 -11.60
C PRO A 723 -20.26 11.42 -11.18
N SER A 724 -19.91 10.16 -10.85
CA SER A 724 -20.89 9.24 -10.29
C SER A 724 -21.59 10.01 -9.19
N ALA A 725 -22.91 9.91 -9.10
CA ALA A 725 -23.65 10.53 -8.02
C ALA A 725 -23.24 9.81 -6.73
N LEU A 726 -22.05 10.10 -6.21
CA LEU A 726 -21.74 10.00 -4.81
C LEU A 726 -22.63 11.05 -4.16
N LEU A 727 -23.84 10.58 -3.85
CA LEU A 727 -24.89 11.16 -3.01
C LEU A 727 -25.92 12.04 -3.74
N PRO A 728 -27.20 11.61 -3.82
CA PRO A 728 -28.30 12.55 -3.94
C PRO A 728 -28.21 13.54 -2.77
N GLY A 729 -27.85 14.78 -3.10
CA GLY A 729 -27.86 15.93 -2.21
C GLY A 729 -26.54 16.16 -1.49
N ALA A 730 -25.94 17.32 -1.73
CA ALA A 730 -25.32 18.27 -0.77
C ALA A 730 -24.55 17.76 0.49
N ILE A 731 -24.26 16.48 0.63
CA ILE A 731 -23.67 15.88 1.83
C ILE A 731 -22.20 15.62 1.51
N SER A 732 -21.40 16.63 1.84
CA SER A 732 -20.03 16.54 2.33
C SER A 732 -19.40 15.14 2.39
N THR A 733 -18.33 14.92 1.63
CA THR A 733 -17.30 13.89 1.90
C THR A 733 -16.31 14.31 3.00
N SER A 734 -16.52 15.46 3.64
CA SER A 734 -15.85 15.82 4.89
C SER A 734 -16.56 15.13 6.06
N TRP A 735 -15.86 14.18 6.68
CA TRP A 735 -16.27 13.44 7.90
C TRP A 735 -16.05 14.24 9.19
N MET A 736 -15.53 15.47 9.12
CA MET A 736 -15.44 16.30 10.32
C MET A 736 -16.85 16.78 10.69
N PRO A 737 -17.30 16.54 11.92
CA PRO A 737 -18.63 16.94 12.38
C PRO A 737 -18.86 18.44 12.37
#